data_AF-A0A4D4N6L1-F1
#
_entry.id   AF-A0A4D4N6L1-F1
#
_cell.length_a   1.000
_cell.length_b   1.000
_cell.length_c   1.000
_cell.angle_alpha   90.00
_cell.angle_beta   90.00
_cell.angle_gamma   90.00
#
_symmetry.space_group_name_H-M   'P 1'
#
loop_
_entity.id
_entity.type
_entity.pdbx_description
1 polymer ?
#
loop_
_entity_poly.entity_id
_entity_poly.type
_entity_poly.pdbx_seq_one_letter_code
_entity_poly.pdbx_strand_id
1 'polypeptide(L)'
;MSSVSRGRGTTTAIQVLSTIVLATGLTVAPQALTPGHPASAADVSCTTYSVSTYVFEPATSSNAASKRVLHKYMEWGPKSPDTDLLDTLYTASLPMTSKVFTGGGNGIIYEATGGGQVKSYKDNTATGGSLLTPVKTYSFNWSSAKQILANGHWILVIASDGTMDVYKQSSPDSGDGTITKVMDGAKSSVTSAIADADDAWMINSAVQWLKDGTIQQAAVTSLPPGPANLPPGPGIRLEAATSIATGVDAAQAWAPGPNAISTQSVTSDPDTTGQIRSFTTGPWTSADSDVRSGILGDVMADAGPCLTDPDQDTVPYFGTPPVADTDVPTAQESSDTAPSTPSNTITGRFTLGSGQPASGLTVMVTASDVDTGSDTATGGTEPLLGKATTASDGAWTLTLPSTLPANVKQAMDDNGGALNLNATTTATTSSGVQVLGADTLTAVPEQSKTALAAGTDASARAAEAINDNHTVPLIPDTVDDTAAKEPTADQEKQTFAAQTKADPQATGEMTPMWQSDHSTLAASYNPYLVGGKDISAETVTPHASGSCDTVKYKQTSKIKYTVVGEAHANWDSKASFDYDDTMNSAIDTAVNSNGDWKLGGSMQISSETGVSTGYPNKGSYYAHQYQVPIEYNKYKKQRICSGTVRATWYTIEPGRYKVPSGGSVGKIGKDVSAKDGSGNYGRAPKSYHAKVDNGTYFQLTRKKSAKFGNAVNFMGVGLGVTTGYDTNHKQKIIAGTRRNATHLIWGRMGRFTTSLASSTPTRRTLGLFVALLLAVAAAYTLTGGQNTGIPEGDALNGGMQSAGDVGYEHAQVGEEYWAGLPLPWNESGKDIQITRAKFTHVPKGLKVIEYRAFNGDDTDGNVLFARTDGKGSVGDLFKARNYAGHPMTVKAKTGSHVYYVARVKVTGPIHDNLSGCSYWYRQGSTEFQQQLDCSTIVRLGKPLKYEG
;
A
#
# COMPACT_ATOMS: atom_id res chain seq x y z
N MET A 1 37.45 30.09 39.45
CA MET A 1 37.78 31.29 40.26
C MET A 1 36.58 31.61 41.14
N SER A 2 36.82 32.07 42.37
CA SER A 2 35.82 32.58 43.34
C SER A 2 35.13 33.85 42.80
N SER A 3 34.07 34.46 43.38
CA SER A 3 33.52 34.48 44.75
C SER A 3 32.05 35.03 44.74
N VAL A 4 31.16 34.77 45.71
CA VAL A 4 30.76 35.62 46.89
C VAL A 4 30.14 37.01 46.52
N SER A 5 29.07 37.57 47.14
CA SER A 5 27.95 37.09 47.98
C SER A 5 26.92 38.21 48.33
N ARG A 6 25.69 37.83 48.74
CA ARG A 6 24.80 38.44 49.79
C ARG A 6 24.27 39.91 49.71
N GLY A 7 22.94 40.02 49.87
CA GLY A 7 22.23 41.01 50.72
C GLY A 7 21.33 42.04 50.00
N ARG A 8 20.33 42.70 50.63
CA ARG A 8 19.49 42.42 51.83
C ARG A 8 18.35 43.48 51.94
N GLY A 9 17.06 43.10 52.05
CA GLY A 9 15.91 44.00 52.36
C GLY A 9 15.49 45.01 51.26
N THR A 10 14.34 45.71 51.31
CA THR A 10 13.14 45.61 52.18
C THR A 10 11.94 46.40 51.59
N THR A 11 10.75 45.81 51.62
CA THR A 11 9.39 46.41 51.82
C THR A 11 8.77 47.51 50.90
N THR A 12 7.52 47.21 50.49
CA THR A 12 6.29 48.07 50.42
C THR A 12 5.77 48.68 49.10
N ALA A 13 4.45 48.55 48.97
CA ALA A 13 3.45 49.44 48.35
C ALA A 13 3.05 49.24 46.87
N ILE A 14 1.73 49.04 46.72
CA ILE A 14 0.94 48.80 45.49
C ILE A 14 0.56 50.15 44.84
N GLN A 15 0.65 50.25 43.51
CA GLN A 15 -0.31 51.02 42.69
C GLN A 15 -0.33 50.57 41.21
N VAL A 16 -1.30 51.10 40.45
CA VAL A 16 -1.84 50.58 39.18
C VAL A 16 -1.89 51.76 38.18
N LEU A 17 -1.77 51.64 36.84
CA LEU A 17 -2.25 50.64 35.87
C LEU A 17 -1.30 50.52 34.64
N SER A 18 -1.43 49.44 33.86
CA SER A 18 -1.04 49.26 32.43
C SER A 18 0.33 49.71 31.90
N THR A 19 1.11 48.79 31.29
CA THR A 19 1.30 48.68 29.82
C THR A 19 2.18 47.46 29.44
N ILE A 20 1.84 46.85 28.29
CA ILE A 20 2.41 45.70 27.56
C ILE A 20 3.96 45.69 27.40
N VAL A 21 4.62 44.54 27.62
CA VAL A 21 5.75 44.03 26.80
C VAL A 21 5.72 42.48 26.70
N LEU A 22 6.07 41.98 25.52
CA LEU A 22 6.01 40.62 24.97
C LEU A 22 6.44 39.44 25.87
N ALA A 23 5.67 38.35 25.79
CA ALA A 23 6.14 36.99 26.06
C ALA A 23 6.46 36.28 24.73
N THR A 24 7.70 35.78 24.57
CA THR A 24 8.10 34.97 23.40
C THR A 24 7.73 33.50 23.61
N GLY A 25 6.48 33.15 23.27
CA GLY A 25 6.06 31.75 23.20
C GLY A 25 6.62 31.06 21.95
N LEU A 26 7.43 30.03 22.12
CA LEU A 26 7.77 29.08 21.05
C LEU A 26 6.56 28.16 20.82
N THR A 27 5.66 28.57 19.94
CA THR A 27 4.54 27.73 19.50
C THR A 27 5.06 26.65 18.53
N VAL A 28 5.09 25.41 19.01
CA VAL A 28 5.24 24.24 18.15
C VAL A 28 4.00 24.16 17.27
N ALA A 29 4.18 24.20 15.95
CA ALA A 29 3.07 24.04 15.02
C ALA A 29 2.57 22.58 15.07
N PRO A 30 1.25 22.33 15.09
CA PRO A 30 0.72 20.98 15.00
C PRO A 30 1.11 20.37 13.65
N GLN A 31 1.61 19.14 13.65
CA GLN A 31 1.86 18.40 12.41
C GLN A 31 0.51 18.02 11.77
N ALA A 32 0.41 18.13 10.45
CA ALA A 32 -0.79 17.73 9.72
C ALA A 32 -1.05 16.23 9.94
N LEU A 33 -2.27 15.90 10.35
CA LEU A 33 -2.72 14.55 10.63
C LEU A 33 -3.45 14.00 9.41
N THR A 34 -3.09 12.78 8.98
CA THR A 34 -3.99 11.96 8.17
C THR A 34 -5.20 11.56 9.03
N PRO A 35 -6.44 11.77 8.56
CA PRO A 35 -7.63 11.37 9.32
C PRO A 35 -7.81 9.85 9.25
N GLY A 36 -7.41 9.15 10.31
CA GLY A 36 -7.84 7.77 10.56
C GLY A 36 -9.33 7.70 10.90
N HIS A 37 -9.92 6.50 10.84
CA HIS A 37 -11.37 6.30 10.92
C HIS A 37 -11.83 5.93 12.36
N PRO A 38 -12.82 6.64 12.94
CA PRO A 38 -13.16 6.51 14.36
C PRO A 38 -13.81 5.17 14.72
N ALA A 39 -13.10 4.30 15.44
CA ALA A 39 -13.67 3.04 15.94
C ALA A 39 -14.85 3.31 16.88
N SER A 40 -16.06 2.89 16.48
CA SER A 40 -17.30 3.12 17.23
C SER A 40 -17.83 1.81 17.83
N ALA A 41 -17.83 1.77 19.15
CA ALA A 41 -18.48 0.79 20.00
C ALA A 41 -19.00 1.57 21.22
N ALA A 42 -20.32 1.73 21.34
CA ALA A 42 -20.89 2.84 22.10
C ALA A 42 -20.68 2.77 23.63
N ASP A 43 -20.60 3.98 24.20
CA ASP A 43 -20.31 4.29 25.61
C ASP A 43 -21.52 4.05 26.55
N VAL A 44 -21.29 4.27 27.85
CA VAL A 44 -22.22 4.29 28.99
C VAL A 44 -22.52 2.92 29.64
N SER A 45 -21.87 2.71 30.80
CA SER A 45 -22.08 1.63 31.81
C SER A 45 -21.50 0.23 31.56
N CYS A 46 -20.17 0.09 31.70
CA CYS A 46 -19.46 -1.18 31.95
C CYS A 46 -19.65 -2.29 30.87
N THR A 47 -19.69 -1.90 29.59
CA THR A 47 -19.84 -2.82 28.44
C THR A 47 -18.75 -2.63 27.39
N THR A 48 -17.48 -2.73 27.80
CA THR A 48 -16.34 -2.67 26.87
C THR A 48 -16.05 -4.06 26.32
N TYR A 49 -16.39 -4.28 25.04
CA TYR A 49 -16.17 -5.53 24.31
C TYR A 49 -14.99 -5.48 23.31
N SER A 50 -14.24 -4.37 23.34
CA SER A 50 -13.01 -4.17 22.59
C SER A 50 -11.94 -3.50 23.45
N VAL A 51 -10.72 -4.03 23.44
CA VAL A 51 -9.57 -3.45 24.15
C VAL A 51 -8.67 -2.75 23.15
N SER A 52 -8.30 -1.50 23.43
CA SER A 52 -7.24 -0.84 22.64
C SER A 52 -5.90 -1.44 23.02
N THR A 53 -5.16 -1.91 22.02
CA THR A 53 -3.87 -2.57 22.22
C THR A 53 -2.83 -1.84 21.40
N TYR A 54 -1.79 -1.33 22.05
CA TYR A 54 -0.79 -0.49 21.40
C TYR A 54 0.51 -1.25 21.19
N VAL A 55 1.21 -0.99 20.10
CA VAL A 55 2.51 -1.60 19.81
C VAL A 55 3.52 -0.51 19.57
N PHE A 56 4.55 -0.46 20.40
CA PHE A 56 5.63 0.50 20.25
C PHE A 56 6.84 -0.16 19.57
N GLU A 57 7.05 0.15 18.28
CA GLU A 57 8.05 -0.49 17.41
C GLU A 57 9.42 -0.62 18.06
N PRO A 58 10.25 -1.63 17.73
CA PRO A 58 11.59 -1.76 18.29
C PRO A 58 12.48 -0.53 18.03
N ALA A 59 13.47 -0.29 18.89
CA ALA A 59 14.47 0.75 18.63
C ALA A 59 15.40 0.30 17.48
N THR A 60 15.26 0.91 16.30
CA THR A 60 16.01 0.58 15.07
C THR A 60 17.32 1.36 14.90
N SER A 61 17.67 2.22 15.86
CA SER A 61 18.83 3.11 15.81
C SER A 61 19.33 3.39 17.24
N SER A 62 20.55 3.90 17.38
CA SER A 62 21.15 4.34 18.65
C SER A 62 21.05 5.86 18.88
N ASN A 63 20.49 6.61 17.93
CA ASN A 63 20.36 8.05 18.03
C ASN A 63 19.14 8.44 18.87
N ALA A 64 19.37 8.91 20.10
CA ALA A 64 18.32 9.33 21.03
C ALA A 64 17.38 10.44 20.51
N ALA A 65 17.74 11.17 19.44
CA ALA A 65 16.88 12.16 18.78
C ALA A 65 15.95 11.56 17.70
N SER A 66 16.17 10.31 17.28
CA SER A 66 15.25 9.57 16.42
C SER A 66 13.92 9.28 17.14
N LYS A 67 12.88 8.97 16.37
CA LYS A 67 11.56 8.61 16.88
C LYS A 67 11.27 7.12 16.62
N ARG A 68 10.40 6.54 17.45
CA ARG A 68 9.74 5.23 17.26
C ARG A 68 8.26 5.48 16.98
N VAL A 69 7.58 4.61 16.23
CA VAL A 69 6.12 4.71 16.03
C VAL A 69 5.38 3.85 17.06
N LEU A 70 4.34 4.43 17.65
CA LEU A 70 3.31 3.76 18.43
C LEU A 70 2.12 3.50 17.50
N HIS A 71 1.81 2.24 17.26
CA HIS A 71 0.65 1.79 16.50
C HIS A 71 -0.51 1.46 17.42
N LYS A 72 -1.74 1.66 16.96
CA LYS A 72 -2.96 1.21 17.65
C LYS A 72 -3.61 0.03 16.92
N TYR A 73 -3.91 -0.99 17.71
CA TYR A 73 -4.75 -2.13 17.38
C TYR A 73 -5.98 -2.16 18.30
N MET A 74 -6.90 -3.08 18.01
CA MET A 74 -8.09 -3.33 18.80
C MET A 74 -8.27 -4.85 18.96
N GLU A 75 -8.18 -5.37 20.19
CA GLU A 75 -8.53 -6.76 20.51
C GLU A 75 -10.04 -6.86 20.74
N TRP A 76 -10.75 -7.53 19.84
CA TRP A 76 -12.19 -7.79 19.92
C TRP A 76 -12.47 -9.06 20.72
N GLY A 77 -13.56 -9.09 21.50
CA GLY A 77 -13.92 -10.28 22.30
C GLY A 77 -12.96 -10.64 23.46
N PRO A 78 -12.34 -9.67 24.16
CA PRO A 78 -11.16 -9.89 25.02
C PRO A 78 -11.36 -10.84 26.21
N LYS A 79 -12.60 -11.18 26.56
CA LYS A 79 -12.96 -12.06 27.69
C LYS A 79 -13.06 -13.56 27.27
N SER A 80 -13.13 -13.84 25.97
CA SER A 80 -12.85 -15.16 25.36
C SER A 80 -11.38 -15.22 24.94
N PRO A 81 -10.74 -16.40 24.81
CA PRO A 81 -9.46 -16.53 24.10
C PRO A 81 -9.59 -16.41 22.57
N ASP A 82 -10.82 -16.41 22.05
CA ASP A 82 -11.13 -16.17 20.63
C ASP A 82 -11.05 -14.66 20.30
N THR A 83 -9.89 -14.04 20.54
CA THR A 83 -9.70 -12.59 20.37
C THR A 83 -9.10 -12.24 19.00
N ASP A 84 -9.77 -11.36 18.27
CA ASP A 84 -9.26 -10.84 16.99
C ASP A 84 -8.45 -9.56 17.21
N LEU A 85 -7.19 -9.49 16.74
CA LEU A 85 -6.36 -8.29 16.83
C LEU A 85 -6.45 -7.46 15.54
N LEU A 86 -7.25 -6.41 15.58
CA LEU A 86 -7.61 -5.62 14.40
C LEU A 86 -6.77 -4.35 14.28
N ASP A 87 -6.20 -4.09 13.10
CA ASP A 87 -5.37 -2.94 12.81
C ASP A 87 -6.20 -1.68 12.56
N THR A 88 -6.00 -0.65 13.38
CA THR A 88 -6.78 0.60 13.27
C THR A 88 -6.16 1.62 12.32
N LEU A 89 -4.96 1.36 11.81
CA LEU A 89 -4.10 2.27 11.01
C LEU A 89 -3.71 3.58 11.72
N TYR A 90 -4.09 3.78 12.98
CA TYR A 90 -3.70 4.95 13.75
C TYR A 90 -2.30 4.78 14.33
N THR A 91 -1.47 5.81 14.11
CA THR A 91 -0.10 5.87 14.59
C THR A 91 0.20 7.20 15.28
N ALA A 92 1.23 7.21 16.12
CA ALA A 92 1.82 8.41 16.67
C ALA A 92 3.34 8.22 16.88
N SER A 93 4.13 9.29 16.79
CA SER A 93 5.58 9.18 16.96
C SER A 93 6.04 9.71 18.32
N LEU A 94 6.81 8.90 19.04
CA LEU A 94 7.44 9.28 20.31
C LEU A 94 8.97 9.23 20.21
N PRO A 95 9.72 9.94 21.08
CA PRO A 95 11.17 9.82 21.16
C PRO A 95 11.63 8.37 21.35
N MET A 96 12.76 8.01 20.76
CA MET A 96 13.33 6.65 20.85
C MET A 96 13.55 6.18 22.30
N THR A 97 13.92 7.10 23.20
CA THR A 97 14.25 6.82 24.61
C THR A 97 13.03 6.76 25.52
N SER A 98 11.82 6.93 24.98
CA SER A 98 10.59 6.88 25.78
C SER A 98 10.24 5.44 26.15
N LYS A 99 9.71 5.26 27.36
CA LYS A 99 9.00 4.05 27.81
C LYS A 99 7.52 4.35 27.78
N VAL A 100 6.75 3.57 27.03
CA VAL A 100 5.29 3.72 26.92
C VAL A 100 4.64 2.63 27.78
N PHE A 101 3.50 2.94 28.38
CA PHE A 101 2.65 1.96 29.08
C PHE A 101 1.21 2.45 29.08
N THR A 102 0.27 1.51 29.14
CA THR A 102 -1.17 1.78 29.18
C THR A 102 -1.61 2.26 30.56
N GLY A 103 -2.74 2.96 30.59
CA GLY A 103 -3.35 3.41 31.83
C GLY A 103 -3.99 2.27 32.61
N GLY A 104 -4.38 1.18 31.94
CA GLY A 104 -5.12 0.07 32.51
C GLY A 104 -6.63 0.26 32.38
N GLY A 105 -7.04 0.77 31.21
CA GLY A 105 -8.40 1.09 30.82
C GLY A 105 -8.57 2.55 30.36
N ASN A 106 -9.64 2.77 29.59
CA ASN A 106 -10.15 4.07 29.15
C ASN A 106 -9.33 4.83 28.09
N GLY A 107 -8.37 4.22 27.41
CA GLY A 107 -7.55 4.87 26.39
C GLY A 107 -6.61 5.93 26.95
N ILE A 108 -6.07 5.71 28.16
CA ILE A 108 -4.99 6.56 28.70
C ILE A 108 -3.66 5.91 28.37
N ILE A 109 -2.73 6.70 27.85
CA ILE A 109 -1.37 6.27 27.49
C ILE A 109 -0.39 7.14 28.27
N TYR A 110 0.60 6.52 28.92
CA TYR A 110 1.66 7.22 29.62
C TYR A 110 3.00 7.08 28.89
N GLU A 111 3.80 8.14 28.99
CA GLU A 111 5.17 8.20 28.45
C GLU A 111 6.13 8.57 29.59
N ALA A 112 6.95 7.63 30.05
CA ALA A 112 8.13 7.95 30.85
C ALA A 112 9.27 8.36 29.90
N THR A 113 9.59 9.65 29.89
CA THR A 113 10.59 10.24 29.00
C THR A 113 12.01 10.01 29.50
N GLY A 114 12.98 9.87 28.59
CA GLY A 114 14.41 9.87 28.92
C GLY A 114 14.90 11.18 29.59
N GLY A 115 14.12 12.27 29.51
CA GLY A 115 14.39 13.54 30.18
C GLY A 115 13.93 13.64 31.64
N GLY A 116 13.38 12.56 32.22
CA GLY A 116 12.97 12.54 33.64
C GLY A 116 11.63 13.20 33.92
N GLN A 117 10.69 13.12 32.98
CA GLN A 117 9.28 13.48 33.13
C GLN A 117 8.38 12.28 32.79
N VAL A 118 7.20 12.22 33.38
CA VAL A 118 6.11 11.33 32.96
C VAL A 118 5.03 12.18 32.31
N LYS A 119 4.59 11.83 31.10
CA LYS A 119 3.45 12.47 30.43
C LYS A 119 2.28 11.50 30.35
N SER A 120 1.09 12.06 30.27
CA SER A 120 -0.17 11.35 30.05
C SER A 120 -0.84 11.89 28.80
N TYR A 121 -1.46 10.98 28.07
CA TYR A 121 -2.16 11.22 26.82
C TYR A 121 -3.51 10.51 26.85
N LYS A 122 -4.50 11.09 26.15
CA LYS A 122 -5.78 10.46 25.85
C LYS A 122 -5.77 10.03 24.39
N ASP A 123 -6.07 8.77 24.16
CA ASP A 123 -6.45 8.25 22.87
C ASP A 123 -7.88 8.71 22.53
N ASN A 124 -7.98 9.66 21.60
CA ASN A 124 -9.26 10.16 21.10
C ASN A 124 -9.61 9.60 19.71
N THR A 125 -8.92 8.56 19.24
CA THR A 125 -9.12 8.00 17.89
C THR A 125 -10.54 7.50 17.67
N ALA A 126 -11.16 6.89 18.69
CA ALA A 126 -12.56 6.46 18.68
C ALA A 126 -13.57 7.60 18.41
N THR A 127 -13.20 8.85 18.67
CA THR A 127 -14.03 10.05 18.39
C THR A 127 -13.47 10.90 17.24
N GLY A 128 -12.52 10.38 16.48
CA GLY A 128 -11.90 11.04 15.32
C GLY A 128 -10.73 11.96 15.65
N GLY A 129 -10.27 11.96 16.91
CA GLY A 129 -9.10 12.70 17.38
C GLY A 129 -7.79 11.93 17.25
N SER A 130 -6.73 12.48 17.85
CA SER A 130 -5.38 11.91 17.79
C SER A 130 -5.15 10.80 18.84
N LEU A 131 -4.30 9.83 18.49
CA LEU A 131 -3.87 8.74 19.38
C LEU A 131 -3.14 9.25 20.63
N LEU A 132 -2.32 10.29 20.50
CA LEU A 132 -1.61 10.92 21.62
C LEU A 132 -2.07 12.36 21.82
N THR A 133 -3.29 12.55 22.33
CA THR A 133 -3.77 13.88 22.74
C THR A 133 -3.17 14.24 24.11
N PRO A 134 -2.32 15.27 24.27
CA PRO A 134 -1.66 15.54 25.55
C PRO A 134 -2.66 15.92 26.65
N VAL A 135 -2.54 15.30 27.81
CA VAL A 135 -3.39 15.57 28.99
C VAL A 135 -2.60 16.32 30.06
N LYS A 136 -1.56 15.68 30.62
CA LYS A 136 -0.80 16.25 31.75
C LYS A 136 0.65 15.76 31.77
N THR A 137 1.55 16.65 32.18
CA THR A 137 2.97 16.34 32.44
C THR A 137 3.22 16.35 33.95
N TYR A 138 3.97 15.36 34.43
CA TYR A 138 4.34 15.15 35.82
C TYR A 138 5.86 15.14 36.00
N SER A 139 6.33 15.73 37.09
CA SER A 139 7.75 15.80 37.44
C SER A 139 8.26 14.53 38.15
N PHE A 140 8.03 13.36 37.54
CA PHE A 140 8.59 12.09 37.98
C PHE A 140 9.65 11.60 36.99
N ASN A 141 10.78 11.11 37.52
CA ASN A 141 11.81 10.47 36.71
C ASN A 141 11.71 8.94 36.84
N TRP A 142 11.12 8.29 35.84
CA TRP A 142 11.04 6.82 35.71
C TRP A 142 11.88 6.29 34.54
N SER A 143 12.81 7.08 34.01
CA SER A 143 13.69 6.69 32.89
C SER A 143 14.51 5.42 33.18
N SER A 144 14.91 5.22 34.43
CA SER A 144 15.69 4.07 34.90
C SER A 144 14.83 2.87 35.36
N ALA A 145 13.50 2.94 35.24
CA ALA A 145 12.64 1.81 35.61
C ALA A 145 12.87 0.63 34.66
N LYS A 146 13.03 -0.58 35.21
CA LYS A 146 13.12 -1.82 34.43
C LYS A 146 11.73 -2.18 33.89
N GLN A 147 10.72 -2.23 34.76
CA GLN A 147 9.31 -2.40 34.38
C GLN A 147 8.45 -1.23 34.91
N ILE A 148 7.39 -0.87 34.18
CA ILE A 148 6.34 0.06 34.62
C ILE A 148 4.99 -0.58 34.29
N LEU A 149 4.19 -0.89 35.31
CA LEU A 149 2.93 -1.62 35.17
C LEU A 149 1.78 -0.78 35.72
N ALA A 150 0.59 -0.83 35.11
CA ALA A 150 -0.58 -0.10 35.60
C ALA A 150 -1.91 -0.84 35.35
N ASN A 151 -2.93 -0.52 36.16
CA ASN A 151 -4.27 -1.14 36.10
C ASN A 151 -5.42 -0.13 36.35
N GLY A 152 -5.23 1.11 35.92
CA GLY A 152 -6.06 2.27 36.24
C GLY A 152 -5.71 2.84 37.62
N HIS A 153 -5.85 2.04 38.67
CA HIS A 153 -5.76 2.54 40.04
C HIS A 153 -4.32 2.70 40.55
N TRP A 154 -3.49 1.71 40.28
CA TRP A 154 -2.09 1.64 40.71
C TRP A 154 -1.15 1.75 39.52
N ILE A 155 0.02 2.37 39.76
CA ILE A 155 1.18 2.33 38.88
C ILE A 155 2.34 1.77 39.70
N LEU A 156 2.92 0.66 39.25
CA LEU A 156 4.03 -0.04 39.88
C LEU A 156 5.29 0.28 39.06
N VAL A 157 6.30 0.87 39.70
CA VAL A 157 7.57 1.23 39.05
C VAL A 157 8.66 0.36 39.66
N ILE A 158 9.19 -0.57 38.87
CA ILE A 158 10.11 -1.62 39.35
C ILE A 158 11.50 -1.34 38.78
N ALA A 159 12.50 -1.23 39.65
CA ALA A 159 13.90 -1.05 39.28
C ALA A 159 14.57 -2.40 38.97
N SER A 160 15.72 -2.35 38.29
CA SER A 160 16.49 -3.53 37.87
C SER A 160 17.06 -4.38 39.03
N ASP A 161 16.99 -3.90 40.27
CA ASP A 161 17.40 -4.68 41.44
C ASP A 161 16.21 -5.40 42.12
N GLY A 162 14.99 -5.21 41.63
CA GLY A 162 13.75 -5.74 42.21
C GLY A 162 13.09 -4.86 43.28
N THR A 163 13.56 -3.64 43.52
CA THR A 163 12.79 -2.65 44.31
C THR A 163 11.62 -2.10 43.52
N MET A 164 10.49 -1.89 44.19
CA MET A 164 9.23 -1.43 43.62
C MET A 164 8.68 -0.23 44.38
N ASP A 165 8.45 0.86 43.66
CA ASP A 165 7.62 1.97 44.11
C ASP A 165 6.17 1.76 43.67
N VAL A 166 5.21 2.16 44.50
CA VAL A 166 3.78 2.12 44.16
C VAL A 166 3.21 3.53 44.21
N TYR A 167 2.55 3.90 43.12
CA TYR A 167 1.85 5.16 42.96
C TYR A 167 0.35 4.92 42.78
N LYS A 168 -0.47 5.83 43.31
CA LYS A 168 -1.91 5.87 43.12
C LYS A 168 -2.28 6.98 42.15
N GLN A 169 -3.11 6.69 41.15
CA GLN A 169 -3.73 7.68 40.28
C GLN A 169 -5.12 8.07 40.84
N SER A 170 -5.43 9.38 40.88
CA SER A 170 -6.72 9.86 41.41
C SER A 170 -7.84 9.87 40.37
N SER A 171 -7.49 10.05 39.10
CA SER A 171 -8.43 10.22 37.99
C SER A 171 -7.98 9.36 36.80
N PRO A 172 -8.22 8.04 36.85
CA PRO A 172 -7.71 7.10 35.85
C PRO A 172 -8.41 7.22 34.49
N ASP A 173 -9.68 7.65 34.44
CA ASP A 173 -10.46 7.66 33.20
C ASP A 173 -10.12 8.87 32.30
N SER A 174 -9.64 9.95 32.92
CA SER A 174 -9.20 11.20 32.27
C SER A 174 -7.70 11.30 32.08
N GLY A 175 -6.90 10.63 32.92
CA GLY A 175 -5.43 10.75 32.94
C GLY A 175 -4.90 12.06 33.52
N ASP A 176 -5.76 13.01 33.87
CA ASP A 176 -5.39 14.34 34.41
C ASP A 176 -5.22 14.37 35.93
N GLY A 177 -5.41 13.22 36.60
CA GLY A 177 -5.40 13.09 38.06
C GLY A 177 -4.04 13.34 38.71
N THR A 178 -3.99 13.22 40.03
CA THR A 178 -2.76 13.32 40.81
C THR A 178 -2.18 11.93 41.03
N ILE A 179 -0.98 11.71 40.50
CA ILE A 179 -0.14 10.54 40.78
C ILE A 179 0.57 10.78 42.12
N THR A 180 0.28 9.95 43.13
CA THR A 180 0.84 10.07 44.49
C THR A 180 1.62 8.81 44.83
N LYS A 181 2.90 8.91 45.23
CA LYS A 181 3.64 7.76 45.77
C LYS A 181 3.02 7.36 47.11
N VAL A 182 2.61 6.10 47.23
CA VAL A 182 2.01 5.52 48.44
C VAL A 182 2.90 4.47 49.12
N MET A 183 3.87 3.92 48.38
CA MET A 183 4.86 2.96 48.86
C MET A 183 6.20 3.24 48.17
N ASP A 184 7.29 3.07 48.91
CA ASP A 184 8.65 3.46 48.53
C ASP A 184 9.58 2.26 48.72
N GLY A 185 10.30 1.84 47.67
CA GLY A 185 11.36 0.83 47.74
C GLY A 185 10.97 -0.56 48.24
N ALA A 186 9.73 -1.02 48.03
CA ALA A 186 9.29 -2.34 48.47
C ALA A 186 10.02 -3.47 47.70
N LYS A 187 10.42 -4.53 48.40
CA LYS A 187 11.20 -5.63 47.79
C LYS A 187 10.76 -7.00 48.32
N SER A 188 10.52 -7.94 47.41
CA SER A 188 10.20 -9.34 47.70
C SER A 188 10.78 -10.25 46.61
N SER A 189 10.70 -11.57 46.81
CA SER A 189 11.03 -12.54 45.76
C SER A 189 10.19 -12.34 44.49
N VAL A 190 8.94 -11.89 44.63
CA VAL A 190 8.03 -11.63 43.50
C VAL A 190 8.45 -10.36 42.74
N THR A 191 8.78 -9.26 43.42
CA THR A 191 9.22 -8.03 42.73
C THR A 191 10.59 -8.20 42.06
N SER A 192 11.49 -9.00 42.63
CA SER A 192 12.72 -9.43 41.95
C SER A 192 12.44 -10.31 40.72
N ALA A 193 11.54 -11.30 40.82
CA ALA A 193 11.18 -12.13 39.67
C ALA A 193 10.57 -11.32 38.51
N ILE A 194 9.77 -10.28 38.80
CA ILE A 194 9.23 -9.37 37.78
C ILE A 194 10.32 -8.46 37.18
N ALA A 195 11.33 -8.06 37.97
CA ALA A 195 12.46 -7.28 37.45
C ALA A 195 13.36 -8.11 36.51
N ASP A 196 13.51 -9.41 36.80
CA ASP A 196 14.27 -10.37 35.98
C ASP A 196 13.45 -11.00 34.84
N ALA A 197 12.16 -10.65 34.73
CA ALA A 197 11.26 -11.16 33.69
C ALA A 197 11.63 -10.66 32.29
N ASP A 198 11.28 -11.47 31.29
CA ASP A 198 11.44 -11.13 29.87
C ASP A 198 10.38 -10.11 29.46
N ASP A 199 9.13 -10.30 29.90
CA ASP A 199 8.06 -9.29 29.89
C ASP A 199 7.13 -9.38 31.11
N ALA A 200 6.44 -8.30 31.46
CA ALA A 200 5.49 -8.24 32.56
C ALA A 200 4.34 -7.23 32.30
N TRP A 201 3.13 -7.60 32.72
CA TRP A 201 1.93 -6.77 32.57
C TRP A 201 1.02 -6.87 33.80
N MET A 202 0.04 -5.97 33.89
CA MET A 202 -1.01 -6.01 34.90
C MET A 202 -2.36 -6.19 34.24
N ILE A 203 -3.22 -6.96 34.90
CA ILE A 203 -4.63 -7.09 34.52
C ILE A 203 -5.48 -7.18 35.79
N ASN A 204 -6.50 -6.34 35.88
CA ASN A 204 -7.42 -6.26 37.02
C ASN A 204 -6.66 -6.16 38.36
N SER A 205 -6.76 -7.17 39.23
CA SER A 205 -6.05 -7.27 40.51
C SER A 205 -4.94 -8.34 40.47
N ALA A 206 -4.26 -8.49 39.34
CA ALA A 206 -3.14 -9.40 39.18
C ALA A 206 -1.97 -8.73 38.44
N VAL A 207 -0.75 -9.14 38.79
CA VAL A 207 0.46 -8.96 37.97
C VAL A 207 0.77 -10.31 37.33
N GLN A 208 1.07 -10.32 36.03
CA GLN A 208 1.52 -11.49 35.29
C GLN A 208 2.86 -11.18 34.62
N TRP A 209 3.70 -12.20 34.45
CA TRP A 209 5.00 -12.05 33.79
C TRP A 209 5.44 -13.32 33.08
N LEU A 210 6.15 -13.15 31.97
CA LEU A 210 6.79 -14.20 31.20
C LEU A 210 8.27 -14.28 31.60
N LYS A 211 8.72 -15.49 31.97
CA LYS A 211 10.14 -15.79 32.12
C LYS A 211 10.48 -17.19 31.63
N ASP A 212 11.44 -17.30 30.71
CA ASP A 212 12.01 -18.56 30.20
C ASP A 212 10.92 -19.57 29.77
N GLY A 213 9.93 -19.08 29.03
CA GLY A 213 8.79 -19.87 28.54
C GLY A 213 7.77 -20.30 29.61
N THR A 214 7.79 -19.68 30.78
CA THR A 214 6.80 -19.87 31.86
C THR A 214 6.07 -18.56 32.12
N ILE A 215 4.73 -18.59 32.16
CA ILE A 215 3.93 -17.45 32.60
C ILE A 215 3.52 -17.66 34.06
N GLN A 216 3.85 -16.68 34.88
CA GLN A 216 3.53 -16.64 36.31
C GLN A 216 2.56 -15.49 36.63
N GLN A 217 1.83 -15.64 37.73
CA GLN A 217 0.85 -14.67 38.20
C GLN A 217 0.97 -14.48 39.72
N ALA A 218 0.82 -13.24 40.18
CA ALA A 218 0.61 -12.88 41.59
C ALA A 218 -0.63 -12.00 41.74
N ALA A 219 -1.44 -12.25 42.77
CA ALA A 219 -2.58 -11.39 43.10
C ALA A 219 -2.11 -10.09 43.77
N VAL A 220 -2.84 -8.99 43.53
CA VAL A 220 -2.60 -7.66 44.07
C VAL A 220 -3.61 -7.39 45.18
N THR A 221 -3.16 -7.42 46.43
CA THR A 221 -4.01 -7.19 47.60
C THR A 221 -3.77 -5.81 48.18
N SER A 222 -4.80 -4.96 48.23
CA SER A 222 -4.75 -3.66 48.91
C SER A 222 -4.49 -3.82 50.41
N LEU A 223 -3.56 -3.04 50.95
CA LEU A 223 -3.28 -2.98 52.38
C LEU A 223 -4.20 -1.95 53.06
N PRO A 224 -4.74 -2.24 54.26
CA PRO A 224 -5.51 -1.26 55.02
C PRO A 224 -4.61 -0.08 55.45
N PRO A 225 -5.17 1.14 55.60
CA PRO A 225 -4.43 2.27 56.15
C PRO A 225 -3.95 1.95 57.57
N GLY A 226 -2.68 2.21 57.86
CA GLY A 226 -2.10 1.88 59.16
C GLY A 226 -2.45 2.88 60.27
N PRO A 227 -2.14 2.54 61.53
CA PRO A 227 -2.26 3.46 62.65
C PRO A 227 -1.29 4.65 62.49
N ALA A 228 -1.72 5.84 62.91
CA ALA A 228 -1.16 7.15 62.56
C ALA A 228 0.32 7.43 62.91
N ASN A 229 1.04 6.49 63.54
CA ASN A 229 2.42 6.66 64.02
C ASN A 229 3.45 5.76 63.28
N LEU A 230 3.04 5.09 62.20
CA LEU A 230 3.90 4.43 61.22
C LEU A 230 3.44 4.87 59.81
N PRO A 231 4.32 4.95 58.80
CA PRO A 231 3.86 5.02 57.42
C PRO A 231 3.28 3.65 57.05
N PRO A 232 1.96 3.55 56.89
CA PRO A 232 1.47 3.21 55.57
C PRO A 232 0.21 4.02 55.20
N GLY A 233 0.33 4.80 54.12
CA GLY A 233 -0.81 5.10 53.28
C GLY A 233 -1.35 3.82 52.62
N PRO A 234 -2.50 3.88 51.91
CA PRO A 234 -3.05 2.70 51.24
C PRO A 234 -2.06 2.19 50.18
N GLY A 235 -1.40 1.09 50.47
CA GLY A 235 -0.44 0.40 49.59
C GLY A 235 -0.97 -0.93 49.08
N ILE A 236 -0.11 -1.73 48.46
CA ILE A 236 -0.45 -3.08 47.97
C ILE A 236 0.57 -4.12 48.45
N ARG A 237 0.16 -5.39 48.46
CA ARG A 237 1.03 -6.56 48.52
C ARG A 237 0.82 -7.40 47.26
N LEU A 238 1.92 -7.88 46.68
CA LEU A 238 1.88 -8.97 45.71
C LEU A 238 1.92 -10.30 46.48
N GLU A 239 0.93 -11.15 46.27
CA GLU A 239 0.86 -12.47 46.91
C GLU A 239 1.86 -13.46 46.30
N ALA A 240 1.93 -14.67 46.86
CA ALA A 240 2.79 -15.74 46.32
C ALA A 240 2.48 -16.04 44.85
N ALA A 241 3.53 -16.18 44.05
CA ALA A 241 3.43 -16.46 42.63
C ALA A 241 2.89 -17.87 42.34
N THR A 242 2.04 -18.00 41.33
CA THR A 242 1.60 -19.28 40.76
C THR A 242 1.97 -19.34 39.27
N SER A 243 2.29 -20.53 38.75
CA SER A 243 2.50 -20.72 37.31
C SER A 243 1.16 -21.03 36.64
N ILE A 244 0.83 -20.31 35.57
CA ILE A 244 -0.41 -20.49 34.79
C ILE A 244 -0.15 -21.12 33.42
N ALA A 245 1.08 -21.00 32.89
CA ALA A 245 1.51 -21.65 31.65
C ALA A 245 3.00 -22.04 31.69
N THR A 246 3.37 -23.09 30.95
CA THR A 246 4.75 -23.59 30.81
C THR A 246 4.97 -24.08 29.38
N GLY A 247 6.17 -23.91 28.83
CA GLY A 247 6.47 -24.28 27.44
C GLY A 247 5.95 -23.26 26.43
N VAL A 248 5.85 -21.99 26.83
CA VAL A 248 5.42 -20.88 26.00
C VAL A 248 6.58 -20.44 25.09
N ASP A 249 6.42 -20.63 23.79
CA ASP A 249 7.38 -20.20 22.76
C ASP A 249 7.05 -18.77 22.30
N ALA A 250 7.47 -17.78 23.10
CA ALA A 250 7.18 -16.37 22.88
C ALA A 250 8.31 -15.47 23.38
N ALA A 251 8.48 -14.31 22.73
CA ALA A 251 9.32 -13.22 23.21
C ALA A 251 8.55 -12.26 24.12
N GLN A 252 7.23 -12.13 23.90
CA GLN A 252 6.34 -11.28 24.69
C GLN A 252 4.97 -11.96 24.90
N ALA A 253 4.28 -11.63 25.99
CA ALA A 253 2.91 -12.04 26.24
C ALA A 253 2.11 -10.90 26.92
N TRP A 254 0.80 -10.86 26.72
CA TRP A 254 -0.11 -9.93 27.41
C TRP A 254 -1.49 -10.55 27.58
N ALA A 255 -2.31 -9.97 28.44
CA ALA A 255 -3.70 -10.38 28.64
C ALA A 255 -4.66 -9.29 28.13
N PRO A 256 -5.37 -9.48 27.01
CA PRO A 256 -6.50 -8.62 26.64
C PRO A 256 -7.63 -8.69 27.67
N GLY A 257 -7.80 -9.84 28.31
CA GLY A 257 -8.80 -10.06 29.36
C GLY A 257 -8.45 -11.24 30.28
N PRO A 258 -9.21 -11.45 31.36
CA PRO A 258 -8.82 -12.35 32.46
C PRO A 258 -8.73 -13.84 32.10
N ASN A 259 -9.30 -14.25 30.96
CA ASN A 259 -9.33 -15.66 30.52
C ASN A 259 -8.44 -15.94 29.31
N ALA A 260 -7.78 -14.91 28.76
CA ALA A 260 -7.07 -14.95 27.49
C ALA A 260 -5.64 -14.42 27.65
N ILE A 261 -4.67 -15.12 27.09
CA ILE A 261 -3.30 -14.63 26.89
C ILE A 261 -3.02 -14.59 25.40
N SER A 262 -2.57 -13.43 24.93
CA SER A 262 -1.97 -13.27 23.61
C SER A 262 -0.44 -13.34 23.75
N THR A 263 0.24 -13.98 22.80
CA THR A 263 1.71 -14.12 22.80
C THR A 263 2.29 -13.72 21.46
N GLN A 264 3.40 -12.98 21.45
CA GLN A 264 4.18 -12.65 20.24
C GLN A 264 5.46 -13.50 20.20
N SER A 265 5.68 -14.21 19.10
CA SER A 265 6.94 -14.89 18.80
C SER A 265 7.86 -14.01 17.94
N VAL A 266 9.17 -14.09 18.14
CA VAL A 266 10.17 -13.37 17.34
C VAL A 266 11.15 -14.38 16.76
N THR A 267 11.10 -14.54 15.43
CA THR A 267 11.93 -15.48 14.68
C THR A 267 12.97 -14.77 13.82
N SER A 268 13.98 -15.50 13.37
CA SER A 268 14.97 -15.00 12.39
C SER A 268 14.43 -14.94 10.95
N ASP A 269 13.34 -15.66 10.65
CA ASP A 269 12.63 -15.54 9.37
C ASP A 269 11.72 -14.30 9.40
N PRO A 270 11.93 -13.29 8.53
CA PRO A 270 11.13 -12.07 8.51
C PRO A 270 9.70 -12.30 8.04
N ASP A 271 9.42 -13.42 7.36
CA ASP A 271 8.07 -13.75 6.87
C ASP A 271 7.20 -14.40 7.97
N THR A 272 7.78 -14.81 9.13
CA THR A 272 7.04 -15.41 10.28
C THR A 272 7.29 -14.71 11.63
N THR A 273 8.18 -13.73 11.68
CA THR A 273 8.49 -13.00 12.92
C THR A 273 7.35 -12.07 13.31
N GLY A 274 7.15 -11.85 14.61
CA GLY A 274 6.00 -11.08 15.10
C GLY A 274 4.67 -11.82 14.96
N GLN A 275 4.67 -13.15 14.87
CA GLN A 275 3.43 -13.94 14.87
C GLN A 275 2.79 -13.91 16.26
N ILE A 276 1.51 -13.55 16.28
CA ILE A 276 0.65 -13.48 17.46
C ILE A 276 -0.27 -14.70 17.50
N ARG A 277 -0.39 -15.28 18.69
CA ARG A 277 -1.25 -16.44 18.99
C ARG A 277 -2.05 -16.17 20.26
N SER A 278 -3.25 -16.72 20.38
CA SER A 278 -4.09 -16.60 21.57
C SER A 278 -4.25 -17.95 22.30
N PHE A 279 -4.34 -17.87 23.62
CA PHE A 279 -4.40 -19.02 24.52
C PHE A 279 -5.38 -18.78 25.66
N THR A 280 -5.95 -19.87 26.19
CA THR A 280 -6.69 -19.87 27.45
C THR A 280 -5.76 -19.72 28.66
N THR A 281 -6.16 -18.94 29.68
CA THR A 281 -5.44 -18.90 30.98
C THR A 281 -5.61 -20.18 31.82
N GLY A 282 -6.40 -21.15 31.35
CA GLY A 282 -6.45 -22.51 31.88
C GLY A 282 -7.39 -23.43 31.09
N PRO A 283 -7.16 -24.76 31.10
CA PRO A 283 -5.83 -25.34 30.91
C PRO A 283 -5.18 -24.73 29.66
N TRP A 284 -3.88 -24.43 29.72
CA TRP A 284 -3.16 -23.74 28.63
C TRP A 284 -3.32 -24.45 27.27
N THR A 285 -4.15 -23.87 26.41
CA THR A 285 -4.55 -24.43 25.11
C THR A 285 -4.57 -23.28 24.10
N SER A 286 -4.03 -23.49 22.90
CA SER A 286 -4.15 -22.50 21.82
C SER A 286 -5.61 -22.42 21.38
N ALA A 287 -6.17 -21.21 21.37
CA ALA A 287 -7.49 -20.92 20.82
C ALA A 287 -7.36 -20.52 19.35
N ASP A 288 -6.49 -19.53 19.07
CA ASP A 288 -5.96 -19.30 17.73
C ASP A 288 -4.43 -19.38 17.72
N SER A 289 -3.91 -19.96 16.64
CA SER A 289 -2.47 -20.17 16.39
C SER A 289 -1.87 -19.14 15.43
N ASP A 290 -2.68 -18.23 14.88
CA ASP A 290 -2.30 -17.33 13.80
C ASP A 290 -3.18 -16.05 13.76
N VAL A 291 -3.33 -15.38 14.91
CA VAL A 291 -4.17 -14.19 15.08
C VAL A 291 -3.72 -13.04 14.17
N ARG A 292 -2.41 -12.81 14.10
CA ARG A 292 -1.77 -11.82 13.21
C ARG A 292 -0.27 -12.10 13.06
N SER A 293 0.41 -11.47 12.11
CA SER A 293 1.87 -11.57 11.96
C SER A 293 2.53 -10.23 11.65
N GLY A 294 3.87 -10.19 11.64
CA GLY A 294 4.64 -8.97 11.33
C GLY A 294 4.54 -7.85 12.39
N ILE A 295 3.84 -8.09 13.50
CA ILE A 295 3.78 -7.15 14.63
C ILE A 295 5.04 -7.33 15.48
N LEU A 296 5.87 -6.30 15.50
CA LEU A 296 7.12 -6.26 16.27
C LEU A 296 7.13 -5.02 17.18
N GLY A 297 7.69 -5.17 18.38
CA GLY A 297 7.81 -4.11 19.37
C GLY A 297 7.02 -4.41 20.64
N ASP A 298 7.08 -3.48 21.58
CA ASP A 298 6.49 -3.60 22.92
C ASP A 298 4.95 -3.53 22.80
N VAL A 299 4.26 -4.66 22.95
CA VAL A 299 2.78 -4.78 22.89
C VAL A 299 2.16 -4.48 24.25
N MET A 300 1.07 -3.69 24.28
CA MET A 300 0.47 -3.16 25.51
C MET A 300 -1.06 -3.12 25.38
N ALA A 301 -1.77 -4.06 25.98
CA ALA A 301 -3.22 -4.00 26.09
C ALA A 301 -3.67 -2.97 27.15
N ASP A 302 -4.67 -2.16 26.83
CA ASP A 302 -5.32 -1.24 27.76
C ASP A 302 -6.56 -1.89 28.42
N ALA A 303 -6.33 -3.08 28.98
CA ALA A 303 -7.38 -3.92 29.56
C ALA A 303 -7.92 -3.29 30.87
N GLY A 304 -9.11 -2.71 30.79
CA GLY A 304 -9.85 -2.19 31.94
C GLY A 304 -10.62 -3.27 32.73
N PRO A 305 -11.12 -2.96 33.93
CA PRO A 305 -11.79 -3.93 34.80
C PRO A 305 -13.22 -4.35 34.38
N CYS A 306 -13.82 -3.65 33.41
CA CYS A 306 -15.18 -3.89 32.90
C CYS A 306 -15.15 -4.48 31.48
N LEU A 307 -14.82 -5.78 31.36
CA LEU A 307 -14.82 -6.48 30.06
C LEU A 307 -16.04 -7.39 29.91
N THR A 308 -16.70 -7.28 28.76
CA THR A 308 -17.84 -8.11 28.35
C THR A 308 -17.56 -8.77 27.01
N ASP A 309 -18.07 -9.98 26.79
CA ASP A 309 -18.03 -10.57 25.44
C ASP A 309 -19.02 -9.82 24.53
N PRO A 310 -18.66 -9.52 23.27
CA PRO A 310 -19.59 -9.00 22.28
C PRO A 310 -20.63 -10.06 21.92
N ASP A 311 -21.77 -9.63 21.38
CA ASP A 311 -22.67 -10.53 20.66
C ASP A 311 -21.90 -11.17 19.50
N GLN A 312 -21.90 -12.50 19.42
CA GLN A 312 -21.19 -13.25 18.39
C GLN A 312 -21.66 -12.85 16.98
N ASP A 313 -22.93 -12.49 16.82
CA ASP A 313 -23.49 -12.03 15.55
C ASP A 313 -23.14 -10.54 15.22
N THR A 314 -22.39 -9.84 16.07
CA THR A 314 -21.89 -8.48 15.77
C THR A 314 -20.54 -8.52 15.06
N VAL A 315 -20.45 -7.83 13.92
CA VAL A 315 -19.19 -7.57 13.20
C VAL A 315 -18.46 -6.38 13.86
N PRO A 316 -17.18 -6.50 14.26
CA PRO A 316 -16.38 -5.33 14.59
C PRO A 316 -16.09 -4.51 13.33
N TYR A 317 -16.16 -3.19 13.47
CA TYR A 317 -15.91 -2.24 12.40
C TYR A 317 -15.14 -1.03 12.92
N PHE A 318 -14.45 -0.35 11.99
CA PHE A 318 -13.85 0.96 12.22
C PHE A 318 -14.71 2.05 11.55
N GLY A 319 -14.67 3.28 12.05
CA GLY A 319 -15.44 4.39 11.48
C GLY A 319 -16.94 4.19 11.62
N THR A 320 -17.67 4.73 10.63
CA THR A 320 -19.05 4.35 10.37
C THR A 320 -19.06 2.91 9.85
N PRO A 321 -19.95 2.01 10.35
CA PRO A 321 -20.05 0.66 9.80
C PRO A 321 -20.42 0.74 8.31
N PRO A 322 -19.98 -0.22 7.47
CA PRO A 322 -20.48 -0.31 6.11
C PRO A 322 -22.01 -0.40 6.17
N VAL A 323 -22.70 0.57 5.57
CA VAL A 323 -24.14 0.46 5.41
C VAL A 323 -24.39 -0.78 4.57
N ALA A 324 -25.29 -1.66 5.04
CA ALA A 324 -25.80 -2.75 4.22
C ALA A 324 -26.66 -2.15 3.10
N ASP A 325 -25.99 -1.63 2.06
CA ASP A 325 -26.60 -1.16 0.83
C ASP A 325 -27.46 -2.31 0.30
N THR A 326 -28.78 -2.10 0.27
CA THR A 326 -29.77 -3.08 -0.21
C THR A 326 -29.56 -3.47 -1.68
N ASP A 327 -28.73 -2.70 -2.37
CA ASP A 327 -28.52 -2.74 -3.81
C ASP A 327 -27.16 -3.38 -4.19
N VAL A 328 -26.41 -3.94 -3.21
CA VAL A 328 -25.16 -4.67 -3.49
C VAL A 328 -25.47 -6.05 -4.08
N PRO A 329 -24.99 -6.37 -5.30
CA PRO A 329 -25.23 -7.67 -5.93
C PRO A 329 -24.45 -8.79 -5.21
N THR A 330 -25.02 -10.00 -5.19
CA THR A 330 -24.24 -11.21 -4.83
C THR A 330 -23.07 -11.36 -5.81
N ALA A 331 -21.89 -11.64 -5.27
CA ALA A 331 -20.66 -11.85 -6.02
C ALA A 331 -20.84 -13.03 -6.98
N GLN A 332 -20.79 -12.73 -8.27
CA GLN A 332 -20.72 -13.72 -9.34
C GLN A 332 -19.25 -13.90 -9.71
N GLU A 333 -18.85 -15.11 -10.13
CA GLU A 333 -17.58 -15.29 -10.83
C GLU A 333 -17.53 -14.34 -12.04
N SER A 334 -16.37 -13.75 -12.32
CA SER A 334 -16.22 -12.82 -13.45
C SER A 334 -16.53 -13.53 -14.76
N SER A 335 -17.55 -13.06 -15.49
CA SER A 335 -17.85 -13.62 -16.80
C SER A 335 -17.06 -12.90 -17.89
N ASP A 336 -16.76 -13.64 -18.95
CA ASP A 336 -15.76 -13.29 -19.95
C ASP A 336 -15.93 -11.88 -20.57
N THR A 337 -14.82 -11.16 -20.62
CA THR A 337 -14.53 -10.26 -21.75
C THR A 337 -14.09 -11.15 -22.91
N ALA A 338 -14.50 -10.86 -24.15
CA ALA A 338 -14.05 -11.64 -25.30
C ALA A 338 -12.50 -11.69 -25.33
N PRO A 339 -11.88 -12.89 -25.37
CA PRO A 339 -10.44 -13.00 -25.33
C PRO A 339 -9.81 -12.33 -26.56
N SER A 340 -8.69 -11.65 -26.35
CA SER A 340 -7.85 -11.11 -27.41
C SER A 340 -7.42 -12.22 -28.36
N THR A 341 -7.85 -12.16 -29.62
CA THR A 341 -7.55 -13.20 -30.60
C THR A 341 -6.05 -13.36 -30.82
N PRO A 342 -5.52 -14.61 -30.86
CA PRO A 342 -4.13 -14.87 -31.26
C PRO A 342 -3.76 -14.17 -32.56
N SER A 343 -2.58 -13.56 -32.57
CA SER A 343 -2.08 -12.69 -33.64
C SER A 343 -0.62 -13.01 -33.93
N ASN A 344 -0.28 -13.17 -35.22
CA ASN A 344 1.11 -13.19 -35.64
C ASN A 344 1.72 -11.78 -35.73
N THR A 345 0.90 -10.72 -35.69
CA THR A 345 1.36 -9.33 -35.70
C THR A 345 1.60 -8.85 -34.28
N ILE A 346 2.79 -8.31 -34.05
CA ILE A 346 3.24 -7.67 -32.81
C ILE A 346 3.61 -6.21 -33.07
N THR A 347 3.44 -5.36 -32.05
CA THR A 347 3.62 -3.91 -32.15
C THR A 347 4.38 -3.35 -30.94
N GLY A 348 4.92 -2.15 -31.10
CA GLY A 348 5.57 -1.40 -30.02
C GLY A 348 6.02 -0.02 -30.51
N ARG A 349 6.56 0.80 -29.61
CA ARG A 349 7.08 2.14 -29.92
C ARG A 349 8.36 2.42 -29.15
N PHE A 350 9.39 2.91 -29.84
CA PHE A 350 10.58 3.47 -29.19
C PHE A 350 10.54 5.00 -29.17
N THR A 351 10.92 5.60 -28.05
CA THR A 351 11.04 7.06 -27.88
C THR A 351 12.45 7.44 -27.45
N LEU A 352 12.83 8.71 -27.61
CA LEU A 352 13.96 9.30 -26.91
C LEU A 352 13.68 9.37 -25.40
N GLY A 353 14.69 9.70 -24.61
CA GLY A 353 14.54 9.88 -23.16
C GLY A 353 13.56 10.99 -22.77
N SER A 354 13.38 11.98 -23.64
CA SER A 354 12.38 13.06 -23.53
C SER A 354 10.95 12.65 -23.91
N GLY A 355 10.71 11.39 -24.26
CA GLY A 355 9.41 10.88 -24.74
C GLY A 355 9.11 11.17 -26.22
N GLN A 356 9.96 11.93 -26.92
CA GLN A 356 9.80 12.20 -28.36
C GLN A 356 10.02 10.94 -29.23
N PRO A 357 9.37 10.79 -30.39
CA PRO A 357 9.57 9.65 -31.30
C PRO A 357 11.03 9.32 -31.68
N ALA A 358 11.44 8.06 -31.50
CA ALA A 358 12.73 7.57 -32.01
C ALA A 358 12.54 6.92 -33.39
N SER A 359 12.51 7.73 -34.44
CA SER A 359 12.20 7.31 -35.82
C SER A 359 13.40 6.76 -36.62
N GLY A 360 13.13 5.93 -37.63
CA GLY A 360 14.12 5.43 -38.58
C GLY A 360 15.07 4.35 -38.04
N LEU A 361 14.81 3.79 -36.86
CA LEU A 361 15.66 2.82 -36.19
C LEU A 361 15.29 1.38 -36.56
N THR A 362 16.30 0.51 -36.74
CA THR A 362 16.10 -0.92 -36.99
C THR A 362 15.83 -1.66 -35.67
N VAL A 363 14.61 -2.18 -35.53
CA VAL A 363 14.21 -3.06 -34.42
C VAL A 363 14.47 -4.51 -34.82
N MET A 364 15.19 -5.25 -33.98
CA MET A 364 15.35 -6.70 -34.08
C MET A 364 14.47 -7.37 -33.03
N VAL A 365 13.68 -8.37 -33.44
CA VAL A 365 12.84 -9.16 -32.53
C VAL A 365 13.41 -10.57 -32.42
N THR A 366 13.82 -10.94 -31.21
CA THR A 366 14.36 -12.27 -30.88
C THR A 366 13.44 -13.02 -29.92
N ALA A 367 13.46 -14.35 -29.97
CA ALA A 367 12.82 -15.20 -28.96
C ALA A 367 13.70 -15.29 -27.70
N SER A 368 13.16 -14.96 -26.53
CA SER A 368 13.96 -14.70 -25.32
C SER A 368 14.14 -15.90 -24.40
N ASP A 369 13.25 -16.88 -24.50
CA ASP A 369 13.10 -18.06 -23.63
C ASP A 369 13.64 -19.37 -24.24
N VAL A 370 14.18 -19.31 -25.46
CA VAL A 370 14.59 -20.49 -26.26
C VAL A 370 16.02 -20.95 -25.97
N ASP A 371 16.86 -20.04 -25.49
CA ASP A 371 18.21 -20.32 -25.03
C ASP A 371 18.32 -19.83 -23.58
N THR A 372 18.60 -20.76 -22.66
CA THR A 372 18.78 -20.46 -21.22
C THR A 372 20.10 -19.73 -20.93
N GLY A 373 20.83 -19.32 -21.96
CA GLY A 373 22.22 -18.94 -21.88
C GLY A 373 23.10 -20.16 -21.66
N SER A 374 24.29 -20.13 -22.25
CA SER A 374 25.35 -21.08 -21.91
C SER A 374 26.21 -20.52 -20.77
N ASP A 375 26.60 -21.39 -19.84
CA ASP A 375 27.70 -21.13 -18.89
C ASP A 375 29.08 -21.20 -19.58
N THR A 376 29.12 -21.58 -20.87
CA THR A 376 30.36 -21.58 -21.67
C THR A 376 30.70 -20.19 -22.21
N ALA A 377 32.00 -19.94 -22.40
CA ALA A 377 32.53 -18.66 -22.87
C ALA A 377 32.04 -18.22 -24.26
N THR A 378 31.39 -19.08 -25.04
CA THR A 378 30.81 -18.74 -26.36
C THR A 378 29.45 -18.06 -26.26
N GLY A 379 28.71 -18.23 -25.15
CA GLY A 379 27.33 -17.76 -25.03
C GLY A 379 26.34 -18.53 -25.93
N GLY A 380 25.08 -18.10 -25.91
CA GLY A 380 23.99 -18.62 -26.74
C GLY A 380 23.37 -17.51 -27.60
N THR A 381 23.00 -17.79 -28.85
CA THR A 381 22.44 -16.78 -29.77
C THR A 381 20.91 -16.81 -29.70
N GLU A 382 20.28 -15.69 -29.32
CA GLU A 382 18.81 -15.60 -29.31
C GLU A 382 18.25 -15.70 -30.75
N PRO A 383 17.30 -16.62 -31.04
CA PRO A 383 16.76 -16.80 -32.38
C PRO A 383 16.08 -15.53 -32.91
N LEU A 384 16.58 -14.99 -34.02
CA LEU A 384 15.98 -13.84 -34.71
C LEU A 384 14.69 -14.27 -35.44
N LEU A 385 13.56 -13.67 -35.07
CA LEU A 385 12.27 -13.93 -35.71
C LEU A 385 11.94 -12.91 -36.82
N GLY A 386 12.53 -11.71 -36.75
CA GLY A 386 12.40 -10.73 -37.82
C GLY A 386 13.00 -9.36 -37.47
N LYS A 387 12.88 -8.44 -38.42
CA LYS A 387 13.33 -7.03 -38.29
C LYS A 387 12.21 -6.10 -38.73
N ALA A 388 12.07 -4.98 -38.03
CA ALA A 388 11.18 -3.87 -38.37
C ALA A 388 11.96 -2.55 -38.35
N THR A 389 11.35 -1.47 -38.84
CA THR A 389 11.90 -0.11 -38.74
C THR A 389 10.89 0.78 -38.03
N THR A 390 11.35 1.64 -37.12
CA THR A 390 10.46 2.60 -36.46
C THR A 390 10.00 3.69 -37.44
N ALA A 391 8.69 3.93 -37.46
CA ALA A 391 8.06 5.00 -38.23
C ALA A 391 8.34 6.38 -37.62
N SER A 392 7.80 7.44 -38.24
CA SER A 392 7.98 8.84 -37.80
C SER A 392 7.48 9.12 -36.38
N ASP A 393 6.52 8.35 -35.89
CA ASP A 393 5.99 8.39 -34.52
C ASP A 393 6.68 7.41 -33.57
N GLY A 394 7.79 6.78 -34.00
CA GLY A 394 8.56 5.80 -33.24
C GLY A 394 7.93 4.41 -33.18
N ALA A 395 6.71 4.22 -33.71
CA ALA A 395 6.03 2.93 -33.71
C ALA A 395 6.69 1.95 -34.68
N TRP A 396 6.68 0.67 -34.35
CA TRP A 396 7.14 -0.41 -35.19
C TRP A 396 6.11 -1.55 -35.18
N THR A 397 6.14 -2.38 -36.21
CA THR A 397 5.25 -3.53 -36.36
C THR A 397 6.01 -4.64 -37.05
N LEU A 398 5.86 -5.87 -36.55
CA LEU A 398 6.42 -7.07 -37.17
C LEU A 398 5.33 -8.14 -37.28
N THR A 399 5.28 -8.85 -38.40
CA THR A 399 4.55 -10.11 -38.49
C THR A 399 5.53 -11.26 -38.27
N LEU A 400 5.28 -12.07 -37.25
CA LEU A 400 6.04 -13.27 -36.92
C LEU A 400 5.95 -14.32 -38.04
N PRO A 401 6.99 -15.16 -38.23
CA PRO A 401 6.98 -16.22 -39.23
C PRO A 401 5.79 -17.18 -39.06
N SER A 402 5.15 -17.56 -40.18
CA SER A 402 4.03 -18.51 -40.20
C SER A 402 4.41 -19.95 -39.78
N THR A 403 5.70 -20.23 -39.68
CA THR A 403 6.27 -21.43 -39.07
C THR A 403 7.44 -21.00 -38.17
N LEU A 404 7.29 -21.18 -36.87
CA LEU A 404 8.38 -20.92 -35.91
C LEU A 404 9.47 -22.00 -35.98
N PRO A 405 10.76 -21.67 -35.72
CA PRO A 405 11.81 -22.66 -35.51
C PRO A 405 11.44 -23.65 -34.40
N ALA A 406 11.87 -24.91 -34.51
CA ALA A 406 11.40 -25.99 -33.63
C ALA A 406 11.64 -25.72 -32.13
N ASN A 407 12.78 -25.14 -31.77
CA ASN A 407 13.11 -24.73 -30.40
C ASN A 407 12.25 -23.54 -29.92
N VAL A 408 11.96 -22.58 -30.79
CA VAL A 408 11.03 -21.47 -30.51
C VAL A 408 9.60 -21.98 -30.30
N LYS A 409 9.18 -22.95 -31.11
CA LYS A 409 7.86 -23.59 -30.97
C LYS A 409 7.75 -24.36 -29.66
N GLN A 410 8.79 -25.09 -29.26
CA GLN A 410 8.82 -25.80 -27.97
C GLN A 410 8.70 -24.81 -26.80
N ALA A 411 9.50 -23.73 -26.79
CA ALA A 411 9.44 -22.74 -25.71
C ALA A 411 8.06 -22.05 -25.60
N MET A 412 7.38 -21.82 -26.74
CA MET A 412 6.00 -21.33 -26.77
C MET A 412 5.01 -22.34 -26.18
N ASP A 413 5.16 -23.63 -26.49
CA ASP A 413 4.29 -24.69 -25.96
C ASP A 413 4.53 -24.91 -24.45
N ASP A 414 5.79 -24.87 -24.00
CA ASP A 414 6.21 -24.86 -22.58
C ASP A 414 5.77 -23.58 -21.82
N ASN A 415 5.14 -22.64 -22.52
CA ASN A 415 4.55 -21.41 -21.99
C ASN A 415 3.03 -21.32 -22.29
N GLY A 416 2.37 -22.47 -22.48
CA GLY A 416 0.91 -22.54 -22.66
C GLY A 416 0.41 -21.87 -23.95
N GLY A 417 1.27 -21.70 -24.95
CA GLY A 417 0.98 -21.00 -26.20
C GLY A 417 1.43 -19.52 -26.22
N ALA A 418 1.96 -18.98 -25.13
CA ALA A 418 2.57 -17.65 -25.09
C ALA A 418 4.05 -17.71 -25.51
N LEU A 419 4.50 -16.75 -26.32
CA LEU A 419 5.87 -16.63 -26.80
C LEU A 419 6.52 -15.38 -26.21
N ASN A 420 7.59 -15.54 -25.43
CA ASN A 420 8.34 -14.41 -24.88
C ASN A 420 9.34 -13.87 -25.92
N LEU A 421 9.36 -12.54 -26.07
CA LEU A 421 10.11 -11.85 -27.10
C LEU A 421 10.92 -10.69 -26.51
N ASN A 422 12.06 -10.39 -27.15
CA ASN A 422 12.81 -9.16 -26.93
C ASN A 422 12.81 -8.35 -28.23
N ALA A 423 12.17 -7.18 -28.23
CA ALA A 423 12.35 -6.17 -29.26
C ALA A 423 13.49 -5.23 -28.84
N THR A 424 14.50 -5.09 -29.70
CA THR A 424 15.73 -4.35 -29.37
C THR A 424 16.22 -3.50 -30.53
N THR A 425 16.68 -2.29 -30.22
CA THR A 425 17.26 -1.33 -31.16
C THR A 425 18.46 -0.62 -30.55
N THR A 426 19.41 -0.18 -31.38
CA THR A 426 20.65 0.48 -30.95
C THR A 426 20.95 1.66 -31.85
N ALA A 427 21.17 2.83 -31.25
CA ALA A 427 21.40 4.08 -31.96
C ALA A 427 22.53 4.90 -31.31
N THR A 428 23.06 5.86 -32.06
CA THR A 428 24.04 6.84 -31.56
C THR A 428 23.37 8.22 -31.56
N THR A 429 23.48 8.94 -30.45
CA THR A 429 22.99 10.33 -30.35
C THR A 429 23.86 11.31 -31.12
N SER A 430 23.39 12.54 -31.32
CA SER A 430 24.16 13.59 -32.00
C SER A 430 25.45 14.01 -31.27
N SER A 431 25.59 13.73 -29.97
CA SER A 431 26.85 13.88 -29.24
C SER A 431 27.76 12.64 -29.26
N GLY A 432 27.37 11.54 -29.92
CA GLY A 432 28.17 10.32 -30.06
C GLY A 432 27.94 9.27 -28.97
N VAL A 433 27.01 9.50 -28.04
CA VAL A 433 26.66 8.54 -26.98
C VAL A 433 25.85 7.39 -27.58
N GLN A 434 26.14 6.15 -27.18
CA GLN A 434 25.32 4.99 -27.58
C GLN A 434 24.06 4.91 -26.72
N VAL A 435 22.95 4.50 -27.34
CA VAL A 435 21.67 4.29 -26.67
C VAL A 435 21.03 2.97 -27.12
N LEU A 436 20.41 2.30 -26.17
CA LEU A 436 19.74 1.01 -26.29
C LEU A 436 18.23 1.19 -26.10
N GLY A 437 17.42 0.69 -27.03
CA GLY A 437 16.04 0.34 -26.79
C GLY A 437 15.95 -1.15 -26.52
N ALA A 438 15.38 -1.54 -25.38
CA ALA A 438 15.12 -2.93 -25.03
C ALA A 438 13.72 -3.04 -24.42
N ASP A 439 12.88 -3.87 -25.04
CA ASP A 439 11.48 -4.08 -24.70
C ASP A 439 11.20 -5.58 -24.61
N THR A 440 10.88 -6.07 -23.41
CA THR A 440 10.45 -7.46 -23.18
C THR A 440 8.93 -7.55 -23.28
N LEU A 441 8.45 -8.29 -24.27
CA LEU A 441 7.03 -8.37 -24.63
C LEU A 441 6.59 -9.81 -24.83
N THR A 442 5.29 -10.08 -24.68
CA THR A 442 4.72 -11.42 -24.84
C THR A 442 3.69 -11.42 -25.97
N ALA A 443 3.84 -12.36 -26.90
CA ALA A 443 2.96 -12.56 -28.03
C ALA A 443 2.23 -13.90 -27.96
N VAL A 444 1.09 -14.02 -28.65
CA VAL A 444 0.35 -15.29 -28.79
C VAL A 444 0.12 -15.53 -30.27
N PRO A 445 1.09 -16.17 -30.97
CA PRO A 445 1.01 -16.41 -32.41
C PRO A 445 -0.21 -17.26 -32.78
N GLU A 446 -0.71 -17.18 -34.01
CA GLU A 446 -1.82 -18.03 -34.44
C GLU A 446 -1.48 -19.54 -34.39
N GLN A 447 -0.20 -19.89 -34.44
CA GLN A 447 0.30 -21.26 -34.28
C GLN A 447 0.02 -21.84 -32.88
N SER A 448 -0.28 -21.00 -31.88
CA SER A 448 -0.75 -21.44 -30.56
C SER A 448 -2.11 -22.15 -30.63
N LYS A 449 -2.95 -21.89 -31.64
CA LYS A 449 -4.32 -22.45 -31.75
C LYS A 449 -4.41 -23.97 -31.59
N THR A 450 -3.35 -24.72 -31.92
CA THR A 450 -3.27 -26.17 -31.71
C THR A 450 -3.04 -26.56 -30.24
N ALA A 451 -2.21 -25.79 -29.50
CA ALA A 451 -2.05 -25.95 -28.05
C ALA A 451 -3.31 -25.46 -27.29
N LEU A 452 -3.91 -24.36 -27.78
CA LEU A 452 -5.13 -23.77 -27.23
C LEU A 452 -6.41 -24.56 -27.53
N ALA A 453 -6.33 -25.61 -28.37
CA ALA A 453 -7.44 -26.53 -28.64
C ALA A 453 -7.84 -27.38 -27.42
N ALA A 454 -7.05 -27.35 -26.34
CA ALA A 454 -7.37 -27.90 -25.02
C ALA A 454 -8.43 -27.06 -24.27
N GLY A 455 -9.62 -26.92 -24.86
CA GLY A 455 -10.78 -26.26 -24.26
C GLY A 455 -10.78 -24.73 -24.33
N THR A 456 -11.96 -24.14 -24.08
CA THR A 456 -12.20 -22.68 -24.08
C THR A 456 -11.28 -21.93 -23.10
N ASP A 457 -10.93 -22.58 -22.00
CA ASP A 457 -10.28 -21.97 -20.85
C ASP A 457 -8.75 -21.88 -21.03
N ALA A 458 -8.14 -22.76 -21.84
CA ALA A 458 -6.75 -22.58 -22.29
C ALA A 458 -6.64 -21.43 -23.30
N SER A 459 -7.57 -21.37 -24.27
CA SER A 459 -7.67 -20.29 -25.25
C SER A 459 -7.80 -18.90 -24.60
N ALA A 460 -8.63 -18.78 -23.56
CA ALA A 460 -8.81 -17.52 -22.83
C ALA A 460 -7.55 -17.13 -22.02
N ARG A 461 -6.88 -18.10 -21.38
CA ARG A 461 -5.65 -17.85 -20.61
C ARG A 461 -4.52 -17.29 -21.46
N ALA A 462 -4.21 -17.92 -22.59
CA ALA A 462 -3.15 -17.44 -23.47
C ALA A 462 -3.49 -16.06 -24.04
N ALA A 463 -4.72 -15.81 -24.48
CA ALA A 463 -5.15 -14.51 -24.96
C ALA A 463 -4.86 -13.37 -23.97
N GLU A 464 -5.05 -13.60 -22.67
CA GLU A 464 -4.73 -12.61 -21.63
C GLU A 464 -3.21 -12.43 -21.44
N ALA A 465 -2.36 -13.38 -21.83
CA ALA A 465 -0.90 -13.23 -21.77
C ALA A 465 -0.32 -12.26 -22.82
N ILE A 466 -1.09 -11.81 -23.82
CA ILE A 466 -0.63 -10.80 -24.78
C ILE A 466 -0.24 -9.52 -24.03
N ASN A 467 0.99 -9.07 -24.27
CA ASN A 467 1.60 -7.91 -23.64
C ASN A 467 2.57 -7.27 -24.64
N ASP A 468 2.03 -6.54 -25.61
CA ASP A 468 2.74 -5.80 -26.64
C ASP A 468 2.24 -4.34 -26.74
N ASN A 469 2.59 -3.61 -27.79
CA ASN A 469 2.27 -2.18 -27.99
C ASN A 469 2.83 -1.26 -26.88
N HIS A 470 3.92 -1.67 -26.23
CA HIS A 470 4.61 -0.85 -25.23
C HIS A 470 5.21 0.42 -25.85
N THR A 471 5.32 1.48 -25.06
CA THR A 471 6.13 2.66 -25.39
C THR A 471 7.36 2.67 -24.49
N VAL A 472 8.53 2.45 -25.08
CA VAL A 472 9.79 2.27 -24.34
C VAL A 472 10.81 3.35 -24.74
N PRO A 473 11.30 4.17 -23.80
CA PRO A 473 12.37 5.10 -24.11
C PRO A 473 13.71 4.37 -24.26
N LEU A 474 14.47 4.77 -25.28
CA LEU A 474 15.90 4.46 -25.43
C LEU A 474 16.64 4.96 -24.18
N ILE A 475 17.51 4.14 -23.62
CA ILE A 475 18.34 4.44 -22.46
C ILE A 475 19.82 4.51 -22.87
N PRO A 476 20.69 5.25 -22.16
CA PRO A 476 22.11 5.25 -22.47
C PRO A 476 22.71 3.86 -22.36
N ASP A 477 23.62 3.55 -23.27
CA ASP A 477 24.42 2.33 -23.27
C ASP A 477 25.87 2.71 -22.96
N THR A 478 26.13 2.90 -21.67
CA THR A 478 27.42 3.34 -21.10
C THR A 478 28.02 2.29 -20.17
N VAL A 479 27.40 1.11 -20.04
CA VAL A 479 27.86 0.01 -19.22
C VAL A 479 29.19 -0.55 -19.75
N ASP A 480 30.11 -0.77 -18.83
CA ASP A 480 31.27 -1.63 -19.03
C ASP A 480 31.15 -2.90 -18.17
N ASP A 481 32.00 -3.89 -18.43
CA ASP A 481 32.01 -5.16 -17.69
C ASP A 481 32.39 -4.98 -16.19
N THR A 482 32.89 -3.81 -15.78
CA THR A 482 33.19 -3.49 -14.38
C THR A 482 31.99 -2.99 -13.61
N ALA A 483 31.05 -2.27 -14.24
CA ALA A 483 29.75 -1.88 -13.69
C ALA A 483 28.79 -3.07 -13.48
N ALA A 484 29.09 -4.23 -14.08
CA ALA A 484 28.23 -5.41 -14.08
C ALA A 484 28.24 -6.26 -12.78
N LYS A 485 29.13 -5.96 -11.83
CA LYS A 485 29.38 -6.81 -10.66
C LYS A 485 28.14 -6.94 -9.78
N GLU A 486 28.03 -8.05 -9.06
CA GLU A 486 26.96 -8.18 -8.06
C GLU A 486 27.21 -7.27 -6.84
N PRO A 487 26.15 -6.76 -6.20
CA PRO A 487 26.28 -6.12 -4.90
C PRO A 487 26.81 -7.09 -3.85
N THR A 488 27.58 -6.56 -2.90
CA THR A 488 27.87 -7.27 -1.66
C THR A 488 26.60 -7.38 -0.80
N ALA A 489 26.55 -8.32 0.13
CA ALA A 489 25.39 -8.51 1.01
C ALA A 489 25.03 -7.25 1.85
N ASP A 490 26.00 -6.37 2.13
CA ASP A 490 25.75 -5.12 2.85
C ASP A 490 25.28 -3.98 1.94
N GLN A 491 25.57 -4.05 0.65
CA GLN A 491 24.98 -3.18 -0.37
C GLN A 491 23.55 -3.62 -0.70
N GLU A 492 23.30 -4.93 -0.87
CA GLU A 492 21.95 -5.46 -1.16
C GLU A 492 20.95 -5.01 -0.07
N LYS A 493 21.34 -5.00 1.22
CA LYS A 493 20.53 -4.47 2.35
C LYS A 493 20.15 -3.00 2.24
N GLN A 494 20.92 -2.18 1.52
CA GLN A 494 20.70 -0.74 1.39
C GLN A 494 19.78 -0.38 0.22
N THR A 495 19.37 -1.36 -0.59
CA THR A 495 18.52 -1.14 -1.77
C THR A 495 17.06 -0.89 -1.42
N PHE A 496 16.33 -0.26 -2.36
CA PHE A 496 14.88 -0.12 -2.27
C PHE A 496 14.20 -1.47 -1.98
N ALA A 497 14.50 -2.51 -2.77
CA ALA A 497 13.84 -3.80 -2.65
C ALA A 497 14.10 -4.51 -1.31
N ALA A 498 15.27 -4.29 -0.70
CA ALA A 498 15.59 -4.83 0.62
C ALA A 498 14.91 -4.05 1.75
N GLN A 499 14.93 -2.71 1.68
CA GLN A 499 14.21 -1.86 2.64
C GLN A 499 12.71 -2.16 2.62
N THR A 500 12.09 -2.18 1.44
CA THR A 500 10.68 -2.54 1.25
C THR A 500 10.37 -3.98 1.64
N LYS A 501 11.31 -4.94 1.53
CA LYS A 501 11.09 -6.30 2.08
C LYS A 501 11.12 -6.29 3.62
N ALA A 502 12.09 -5.60 4.23
CA ALA A 502 12.29 -5.58 5.68
C ALA A 502 11.22 -4.77 6.44
N ASP A 503 10.60 -3.78 5.79
CA ASP A 503 9.53 -2.97 6.35
C ASP A 503 8.19 -3.76 6.36
N PRO A 504 7.61 -4.10 7.54
CA PRO A 504 6.32 -4.78 7.61
C PRO A 504 5.14 -3.89 7.18
N GLN A 505 5.30 -2.56 7.17
CA GLN A 505 4.27 -1.58 6.83
C GLN A 505 4.33 -1.14 5.35
N ALA A 506 5.32 -1.60 4.58
CA ALA A 506 5.49 -1.22 3.19
C ALA A 506 4.25 -1.54 2.34
N THR A 507 3.65 -0.52 1.73
CA THR A 507 2.45 -0.67 0.90
C THR A 507 2.75 -1.48 -0.36
N GLY A 508 1.77 -2.30 -0.78
CA GLY A 508 1.80 -3.05 -2.04
C GLY A 508 1.56 -2.16 -3.26
N GLU A 509 2.41 -1.15 -3.43
CA GLU A 509 2.42 -0.20 -4.54
C GLU A 509 3.36 -0.65 -5.67
N MET A 510 3.28 0.01 -6.83
CA MET A 510 4.10 -0.35 -7.97
C MET A 510 5.58 -0.09 -7.69
N THR A 511 6.44 -1.02 -8.10
CA THR A 511 7.89 -0.88 -7.97
C THR A 511 8.39 0.31 -8.79
N PRO A 512 9.33 1.12 -8.26
CA PRO A 512 9.99 2.17 -9.03
C PRO A 512 10.57 1.63 -10.34
N MET A 513 10.36 2.35 -11.44
CA MET A 513 10.87 1.96 -12.75
C MET A 513 12.40 1.89 -12.79
N TRP A 514 13.08 2.77 -12.05
CA TRP A 514 14.53 2.82 -11.92
C TRP A 514 14.95 2.46 -10.49
N GLN A 515 15.93 1.58 -10.35
CA GLN A 515 16.43 1.05 -9.08
C GLN A 515 17.94 0.81 -9.16
N SER A 516 18.65 0.97 -8.04
CA SER A 516 20.04 0.52 -7.92
C SER A 516 20.09 -0.80 -7.16
N ASP A 517 21.02 -1.68 -7.53
CA ASP A 517 21.32 -2.92 -6.82
C ASP A 517 22.30 -2.70 -5.64
N HIS A 518 22.88 -1.51 -5.52
CA HIS A 518 23.83 -1.18 -4.45
C HIS A 518 23.27 -0.27 -3.33
N SER A 519 22.19 0.48 -3.58
CA SER A 519 21.61 1.46 -2.65
C SER A 519 20.20 1.92 -3.09
N THR A 520 19.64 2.94 -2.45
CA THR A 520 18.48 3.69 -2.97
C THR A 520 18.91 4.82 -3.89
N LEU A 521 18.23 4.98 -5.03
CA LEU A 521 18.41 6.15 -5.91
C LEU A 521 17.82 7.43 -5.29
N ALA A 522 18.41 8.57 -5.62
CA ALA A 522 17.86 9.87 -5.26
C ALA A 522 16.56 10.15 -6.04
N ALA A 523 15.62 10.87 -5.42
CA ALA A 523 14.36 11.25 -6.08
C ALA A 523 14.53 12.10 -7.36
N SER A 524 15.67 12.78 -7.49
CA SER A 524 16.07 13.56 -8.67
C SER A 524 17.01 12.80 -9.63
N TYR A 525 17.04 11.46 -9.57
CA TYR A 525 17.87 10.65 -10.44
C TYR A 525 17.45 10.82 -11.91
N ASN A 526 18.41 11.20 -12.76
CA ASN A 526 18.21 11.32 -14.20
C ASN A 526 19.13 10.32 -14.93
N PRO A 527 18.59 9.25 -15.53
CA PRO A 527 19.38 8.23 -16.22
C PRO A 527 20.05 8.73 -17.51
N TYR A 528 19.68 9.92 -18.01
CA TYR A 528 20.16 10.50 -19.28
C TYR A 528 21.31 11.50 -19.12
N LEU A 529 21.82 11.72 -17.90
CA LEU A 529 23.01 12.55 -17.67
C LEU A 529 24.29 11.76 -17.94
N VAL A 530 24.85 11.92 -19.15
CA VAL A 530 26.08 11.26 -19.59
C VAL A 530 27.20 12.30 -19.68
N GLY A 531 28.28 12.11 -18.91
CA GLY A 531 29.42 13.04 -18.90
C GLY A 531 29.07 14.47 -18.44
N GLY A 532 28.00 14.62 -17.65
CA GLY A 532 27.47 15.92 -17.21
C GLY A 532 26.56 16.64 -18.23
N LYS A 533 26.26 16.00 -19.37
CA LYS A 533 25.31 16.49 -20.37
C LYS A 533 24.04 15.64 -20.35
N ASP A 534 22.88 16.27 -20.38
CA ASP A 534 21.61 15.56 -20.60
C ASP A 534 21.46 15.23 -22.10
N ILE A 535 21.33 13.94 -22.42
CA ILE A 535 21.15 13.45 -23.79
C ILE A 535 19.71 13.05 -24.13
N SER A 536 18.75 13.22 -23.20
CA SER A 536 17.38 12.70 -23.31
C SER A 536 16.63 13.17 -24.56
N ALA A 537 16.90 14.39 -25.04
CA ALA A 537 16.27 14.99 -26.22
C ALA A 537 17.17 15.00 -27.48
N GLU A 538 18.34 14.36 -27.45
CA GLU A 538 19.23 14.35 -28.62
C GLU A 538 18.67 13.51 -29.77
N THR A 539 18.80 14.03 -30.99
CA THR A 539 18.52 13.25 -32.20
C THR A 539 19.44 12.03 -32.28
N VAL A 540 18.89 10.92 -32.75
CA VAL A 540 19.58 9.62 -32.83
C VAL A 540 19.70 9.13 -34.27
N THR A 541 20.74 8.35 -34.53
CA THR A 541 21.00 7.70 -35.83
C THR A 541 21.24 6.20 -35.62
N PRO A 542 20.79 5.30 -36.52
CA PRO A 542 20.99 3.86 -36.34
C PRO A 542 22.47 3.48 -36.24
N HIS A 543 22.86 2.81 -35.15
CA HIS A 543 24.27 2.41 -34.92
C HIS A 543 24.61 1.06 -35.55
N ALA A 544 23.67 0.12 -35.54
CA ALA A 544 23.85 -1.23 -36.04
C ALA A 544 23.57 -1.32 -37.55
N SER A 545 24.54 -1.81 -38.31
CA SER A 545 24.39 -2.15 -39.73
C SER A 545 25.07 -3.49 -40.03
N GLY A 546 24.60 -4.19 -41.08
CA GLY A 546 25.10 -5.53 -41.47
C GLY A 546 24.33 -6.70 -40.84
N SER A 547 24.96 -7.88 -40.84
CA SER A 547 24.46 -9.03 -40.08
C SER A 547 24.78 -8.84 -38.62
N CYS A 548 23.75 -8.93 -37.77
CA CYS A 548 23.84 -8.70 -36.35
C CYS A 548 23.05 -9.76 -35.60
N ASP A 549 23.61 -10.20 -34.48
CA ASP A 549 23.04 -11.21 -33.59
C ASP A 549 22.99 -10.66 -32.14
N THR A 550 22.05 -11.16 -31.33
CA THR A 550 22.06 -10.96 -29.87
C THR A 550 22.64 -12.22 -29.23
N VAL A 551 23.78 -12.11 -28.54
CA VAL A 551 24.38 -13.23 -27.79
C VAL A 551 24.12 -13.03 -26.30
N LYS A 552 23.63 -14.08 -25.64
CA LYS A 552 23.19 -14.16 -24.25
C LYS A 552 24.16 -15.05 -23.48
N TYR A 553 24.74 -14.53 -22.40
CA TYR A 553 25.66 -15.25 -21.51
C TYR A 553 25.03 -15.32 -20.12
N LYS A 554 24.90 -16.52 -19.57
CA LYS A 554 24.44 -16.70 -18.19
C LYS A 554 25.52 -16.17 -17.24
N GLN A 555 25.13 -15.41 -16.22
CA GLN A 555 26.06 -14.88 -15.22
C GLN A 555 25.81 -15.57 -13.88
N THR A 556 24.58 -15.44 -13.37
CA THR A 556 24.21 -15.96 -12.05
C THR A 556 22.76 -16.43 -12.04
N SER A 557 22.47 -17.44 -11.24
CA SER A 557 21.13 -17.95 -10.98
C SER A 557 20.89 -18.07 -9.48
N LYS A 558 19.75 -17.60 -8.97
CA LYS A 558 19.34 -17.75 -7.55
C LYS A 558 17.85 -18.06 -7.48
N ILE A 559 17.46 -19.01 -6.64
CA ILE A 559 16.06 -19.27 -6.31
C ILE A 559 15.61 -18.19 -5.30
N LYS A 560 14.45 -17.58 -5.55
CA LYS A 560 13.82 -16.60 -4.65
C LYS A 560 12.35 -16.97 -4.46
N TYR A 561 11.83 -16.72 -3.26
CA TYR A 561 10.39 -16.83 -3.01
C TYR A 561 9.70 -15.55 -3.52
N THR A 562 8.67 -15.74 -4.34
CA THR A 562 8.03 -14.69 -5.12
C THR A 562 6.54 -14.66 -4.80
N VAL A 563 6.02 -13.48 -4.45
CA VAL A 563 4.58 -13.27 -4.20
C VAL A 563 3.79 -13.52 -5.48
N VAL A 564 2.85 -14.44 -5.41
CA VAL A 564 1.98 -14.84 -6.54
C VAL A 564 0.49 -14.66 -6.25
N GLY A 565 0.13 -14.29 -5.02
CA GLY A 565 -1.25 -14.00 -4.66
C GLY A 565 -1.39 -13.55 -3.21
N GLU A 566 -2.62 -13.23 -2.83
CA GLU A 566 -3.05 -13.00 -1.46
C GLU A 566 -4.51 -13.45 -1.30
N ALA A 567 -4.90 -13.85 -0.09
CA ALA A 567 -6.29 -14.11 0.26
C ALA A 567 -6.61 -13.47 1.61
N HIS A 568 -7.89 -13.16 1.80
CA HIS A 568 -8.39 -12.28 2.86
C HIS A 568 -9.60 -12.92 3.54
N ALA A 569 -9.67 -12.79 4.86
CA ALA A 569 -10.79 -13.18 5.71
C ALA A 569 -11.12 -12.03 6.66
N ASN A 570 -12.37 -11.99 7.12
CA ASN A 570 -12.87 -11.03 8.10
C ASN A 570 -14.09 -11.63 8.84
N TRP A 571 -14.24 -11.34 10.12
CA TRP A 571 -15.35 -11.78 10.98
C TRP A 571 -15.45 -13.30 11.19
N ASP A 572 -16.37 -14.02 10.56
CA ASP A 572 -16.44 -15.49 10.61
C ASP A 572 -16.21 -16.15 9.24
N SER A 573 -15.71 -15.38 8.27
CA SER A 573 -15.25 -15.92 6.99
C SER A 573 -13.86 -16.56 7.08
N LYS A 574 -13.53 -17.40 6.09
CA LYS A 574 -12.23 -18.06 5.96
C LYS A 574 -11.56 -17.78 4.63
N ALA A 575 -10.25 -17.56 4.68
CA ALA A 575 -9.41 -17.36 3.51
C ALA A 575 -8.88 -18.70 3.00
N SER A 576 -8.73 -18.84 1.68
CA SER A 576 -7.87 -19.87 1.09
C SER A 576 -7.20 -19.34 -0.18
N PHE A 577 -5.97 -19.79 -0.39
CA PHE A 577 -5.21 -19.52 -1.61
C PHE A 577 -4.59 -20.83 -2.10
N ASP A 578 -4.82 -21.17 -3.36
CA ASP A 578 -4.23 -22.34 -4.03
C ASP A 578 -3.43 -21.89 -5.25
N TYR A 579 -2.18 -22.34 -5.35
CA TYR A 579 -1.30 -22.26 -6.52
C TYR A 579 -0.99 -23.71 -6.95
N ASP A 580 -1.80 -24.22 -7.86
CA ASP A 580 -1.87 -25.64 -8.21
C ASP A 580 -0.86 -26.03 -9.32
N ASP A 581 -1.06 -27.20 -9.94
CA ASP A 581 -0.15 -27.91 -10.86
C ASP A 581 0.41 -27.18 -12.10
N THR A 582 0.13 -25.89 -12.29
CA THR A 582 0.65 -25.03 -13.35
C THR A 582 1.11 -23.69 -12.78
N MET A 583 2.16 -23.08 -13.33
CA MET A 583 2.36 -21.62 -13.22
C MET A 583 1.47 -20.88 -14.23
N ASN A 584 1.04 -19.68 -13.88
CA ASN A 584 0.45 -18.70 -14.79
C ASN A 584 0.76 -17.29 -14.27
N SER A 585 1.99 -16.81 -14.52
CA SER A 585 2.44 -15.53 -13.98
C SER A 585 3.23 -14.72 -15.02
N ALA A 586 2.84 -13.46 -15.21
CA ALA A 586 3.63 -12.45 -15.89
C ALA A 586 4.53 -11.76 -14.86
N ILE A 587 5.85 -11.91 -15.01
CA ILE A 587 6.85 -11.45 -14.06
C ILE A 587 7.73 -10.41 -14.73
N ASP A 588 7.96 -9.27 -14.07
CA ASP A 588 8.77 -8.18 -14.61
C ASP A 588 10.21 -8.63 -14.92
N THR A 589 10.76 -8.08 -16.01
CA THR A 589 12.21 -8.11 -16.27
C THR A 589 12.84 -6.78 -15.92
N ALA A 590 14.15 -6.79 -15.66
CA ALA A 590 14.94 -5.57 -15.52
C ALA A 590 16.09 -5.54 -16.53
N VAL A 591 16.49 -4.35 -16.96
CA VAL A 591 17.57 -4.06 -17.91
C VAL A 591 18.54 -3.06 -17.28
N ASN A 592 19.84 -3.31 -17.35
CA ASN A 592 20.88 -2.36 -16.95
C ASN A 592 21.87 -2.17 -18.10
N SER A 593 21.98 -0.93 -18.59
CA SER A 593 22.92 -0.50 -19.64
C SER A 593 23.66 0.80 -19.29
N ASN A 594 23.37 1.43 -18.16
CA ASN A 594 23.99 2.70 -17.73
C ASN A 594 24.47 2.71 -16.26
N GLY A 595 24.43 1.57 -15.57
CA GLY A 595 24.85 1.42 -14.18
C GLY A 595 23.72 1.04 -13.23
N ASP A 596 22.49 1.48 -13.50
CA ASP A 596 21.30 1.15 -12.71
C ASP A 596 20.28 0.33 -13.52
N TRP A 597 19.31 -0.24 -12.81
CA TRP A 597 18.31 -1.14 -13.36
C TRP A 597 17.02 -0.42 -13.69
N LYS A 598 16.58 -0.52 -14.94
CA LYS A 598 15.25 -0.12 -15.42
C LYS A 598 14.36 -1.35 -15.58
N LEU A 599 13.12 -1.31 -15.08
CA LEU A 599 12.13 -2.35 -15.39
C LEU A 599 11.75 -2.30 -16.88
N GLY A 600 11.92 -3.43 -17.58
CA GLY A 600 12.04 -3.52 -19.04
C GLY A 600 10.89 -4.22 -19.77
N GLY A 601 9.80 -4.52 -19.07
CA GLY A 601 8.68 -5.32 -19.56
C GLY A 601 8.41 -6.50 -18.63
N SER A 602 7.73 -7.53 -19.12
CA SER A 602 7.47 -8.76 -18.35
C SER A 602 7.45 -9.99 -19.23
N MET A 603 7.92 -11.12 -18.69
CA MET A 603 7.83 -12.44 -19.32
C MET A 603 6.66 -13.23 -18.74
N GLN A 604 5.87 -13.87 -19.60
CA GLN A 604 4.87 -14.85 -19.21
C GLN A 604 5.56 -16.19 -18.93
N ILE A 605 5.31 -16.75 -17.75
CA ILE A 605 5.74 -18.08 -17.36
C ILE A 605 4.49 -18.91 -17.10
N SER A 606 4.25 -19.90 -17.97
CA SER A 606 3.10 -20.79 -17.88
C SER A 606 3.45 -22.24 -18.21
N SER A 607 3.86 -22.98 -17.18
CA SER A 607 4.31 -24.38 -17.30
C SER A 607 3.69 -25.25 -16.21
N GLU A 608 3.42 -26.51 -16.53
CA GLU A 608 3.09 -27.54 -15.53
C GLU A 608 4.24 -27.64 -14.50
N THR A 609 3.89 -27.43 -13.23
CA THR A 609 4.79 -27.64 -12.07
C THR A 609 4.67 -29.04 -11.52
N GLY A 610 3.49 -29.68 -11.70
CA GLY A 610 3.13 -30.92 -11.02
C GLY A 610 3.05 -30.80 -9.49
N VAL A 611 2.97 -29.57 -8.96
CA VAL A 611 2.98 -29.28 -7.52
C VAL A 611 1.81 -28.37 -7.18
N SER A 612 1.00 -28.80 -6.22
CA SER A 612 -0.08 -28.00 -5.62
C SER A 612 0.37 -27.46 -4.27
N THR A 613 0.26 -26.15 -4.07
CA THR A 613 0.70 -25.52 -2.82
C THR A 613 -0.10 -24.26 -2.49
N GLY A 614 -0.29 -23.96 -1.20
CA GLY A 614 -1.23 -22.93 -0.77
C GLY A 614 -1.52 -22.97 0.73
N TYR A 615 -2.62 -22.37 1.14
CA TYR A 615 -3.21 -22.51 2.47
C TYR A 615 -4.74 -22.66 2.42
N PRO A 616 -5.32 -23.71 3.03
CA PRO A 616 -6.77 -23.89 3.09
C PRO A 616 -7.37 -23.37 4.40
N ASN A 617 -8.58 -22.82 4.31
CA ASN A 617 -9.49 -22.53 5.43
C ASN A 617 -8.86 -21.77 6.62
N LYS A 618 -7.98 -20.81 6.35
CA LYS A 618 -7.39 -19.95 7.38
C LYS A 618 -8.46 -19.11 8.07
N GLY A 619 -8.21 -18.81 9.35
CA GLY A 619 -9.20 -18.29 10.30
C GLY A 619 -9.72 -16.89 9.99
N SER A 620 -10.56 -16.43 10.92
CA SER A 620 -11.08 -15.07 10.95
C SER A 620 -9.94 -14.04 10.87
N TYR A 621 -10.16 -12.96 10.11
CA TYR A 621 -9.20 -11.84 9.95
C TYR A 621 -7.84 -12.19 9.32
N TYR A 622 -7.62 -13.44 8.91
CA TYR A 622 -6.42 -13.85 8.21
C TYR A 622 -6.33 -13.23 6.81
N ALA A 623 -5.34 -12.36 6.60
CA ALA A 623 -5.08 -11.77 5.30
C ALA A 623 -3.57 -11.77 5.01
N HIS A 624 -3.12 -12.63 4.10
CA HIS A 624 -1.69 -12.81 3.80
C HIS A 624 -1.41 -13.02 2.33
N GLN A 625 -0.22 -12.56 1.93
CA GLN A 625 0.42 -12.97 0.68
C GLN A 625 0.79 -14.45 0.70
N TYR A 626 0.91 -15.03 -0.49
CA TYR A 626 1.49 -16.34 -0.71
C TYR A 626 2.66 -16.27 -1.69
N GLN A 627 3.74 -16.98 -1.37
CA GLN A 627 4.99 -16.97 -2.13
C GLN A 627 5.37 -18.37 -2.62
N VAL A 628 5.86 -18.47 -3.86
CA VAL A 628 6.39 -19.71 -4.44
C VAL A 628 7.86 -19.54 -4.87
N PRO A 629 8.70 -20.59 -4.79
CA PRO A 629 10.11 -20.52 -5.17
C PRO A 629 10.29 -20.54 -6.70
N ILE A 630 10.79 -19.44 -7.25
CA ILE A 630 11.08 -19.25 -8.68
C ILE A 630 12.58 -19.04 -8.86
N GLU A 631 13.18 -19.65 -9.88
CA GLU A 631 14.56 -19.36 -10.28
C GLU A 631 14.64 -18.01 -10.99
N TYR A 632 15.60 -17.15 -10.63
CA TYR A 632 15.89 -15.90 -11.33
C TYR A 632 17.31 -15.91 -11.87
N ASN A 633 17.48 -15.39 -13.08
CA ASN A 633 18.74 -15.45 -13.81
C ASN A 633 19.20 -14.04 -14.21
N LYS A 634 20.47 -13.71 -13.90
CA LYS A 634 21.17 -12.54 -14.45
C LYS A 634 21.87 -12.97 -15.74
N TYR A 635 21.59 -12.27 -16.83
CA TYR A 635 22.25 -12.45 -18.12
C TYR A 635 23.06 -11.22 -18.49
N LYS A 636 24.19 -11.44 -19.17
CA LYS A 636 24.85 -10.44 -20.02
C LYS A 636 24.34 -10.65 -21.44
N LYS A 637 23.99 -9.58 -22.13
CA LYS A 637 23.61 -9.60 -23.54
C LYS A 637 24.49 -8.66 -24.34
N GLN A 638 24.91 -9.12 -25.52
CA GLN A 638 25.73 -8.34 -26.44
C GLN A 638 25.12 -8.34 -27.83
N ARG A 639 24.99 -7.15 -28.43
CA ARG A 639 24.67 -7.01 -29.85
C ARG A 639 25.96 -7.09 -30.64
N ILE A 640 26.19 -8.18 -31.36
CA ILE A 640 27.39 -8.39 -32.17
C ILE A 640 27.02 -8.18 -33.63
N CYS A 641 27.64 -7.23 -34.32
CA CYS A 641 27.46 -6.97 -35.75
C CYS A 641 28.79 -7.16 -36.49
N SER A 642 28.81 -8.07 -37.46
CA SER A 642 30.03 -8.44 -38.21
C SER A 642 31.25 -8.71 -37.31
N GLY A 643 31.05 -9.44 -36.21
CA GLY A 643 32.09 -9.78 -35.23
C GLY A 643 32.48 -8.65 -34.26
N THR A 644 31.89 -7.46 -34.36
CA THR A 644 32.14 -6.32 -33.44
C THR A 644 30.99 -6.16 -32.45
N VAL A 645 31.28 -6.08 -31.15
CA VAL A 645 30.28 -5.71 -30.13
C VAL A 645 29.85 -4.26 -30.33
N ARG A 646 28.53 -4.02 -30.35
CA ARG A 646 27.89 -2.72 -30.62
C ARG A 646 27.07 -2.18 -29.45
N ALA A 647 26.63 -3.07 -28.56
CA ALA A 647 25.93 -2.76 -27.32
C ALA A 647 26.17 -3.87 -26.31
N THR A 648 26.24 -3.55 -25.02
CA THR A 648 26.36 -4.54 -23.92
C THR A 648 25.44 -4.13 -22.78
N TRP A 649 24.45 -4.96 -22.47
CA TRP A 649 23.52 -4.72 -21.37
C TRP A 649 23.30 -5.99 -20.56
N TYR A 650 22.77 -5.82 -19.36
CA TYR A 650 22.43 -6.90 -18.47
C TYR A 650 20.91 -7.01 -18.33
N THR A 651 20.40 -8.22 -18.16
CA THR A 651 18.99 -8.46 -17.84
C THR A 651 18.84 -9.30 -16.59
N ILE A 652 17.80 -9.03 -15.81
CA ILE A 652 17.25 -9.99 -14.83
C ILE A 652 16.00 -10.58 -15.47
N GLU A 653 16.00 -11.90 -15.62
CA GLU A 653 14.92 -12.65 -16.25
C GLU A 653 14.42 -13.75 -15.30
N PRO A 654 13.10 -13.93 -15.17
CA PRO A 654 12.51 -15.03 -14.42
C PRO A 654 12.70 -16.36 -15.18
N GLY A 655 12.92 -17.42 -14.41
CA GLY A 655 12.93 -18.81 -14.84
C GLY A 655 11.76 -19.58 -14.26
N ARG A 656 11.85 -20.92 -14.24
CA ARG A 656 10.74 -21.80 -13.80
C ARG A 656 10.64 -21.89 -12.27
N TYR A 657 9.50 -22.39 -11.79
CA TYR A 657 9.33 -22.88 -10.43
C TYR A 657 10.43 -23.88 -10.09
N LYS A 658 11.11 -23.69 -8.95
CA LYS A 658 12.26 -24.50 -8.57
C LYS A 658 12.46 -24.48 -7.05
N VAL A 659 12.07 -25.56 -6.38
CA VAL A 659 12.24 -25.71 -4.93
C VAL A 659 13.74 -25.80 -4.58
N PRO A 660 14.26 -25.00 -3.63
CA PRO A 660 15.64 -25.13 -3.19
C PRO A 660 15.82 -26.39 -2.34
N SER A 661 17.02 -26.99 -2.35
CA SER A 661 17.31 -28.21 -1.57
C SER A 661 17.07 -27.97 -0.08
N GLY A 662 16.18 -28.77 0.54
CA GLY A 662 15.76 -28.61 1.92
C GLY A 662 14.86 -27.40 2.21
N GLY A 663 14.40 -26.68 1.18
CA GLY A 663 13.50 -25.54 1.30
C GLY A 663 12.02 -25.91 1.14
N SER A 664 11.15 -24.94 1.43
CA SER A 664 9.70 -25.08 1.33
C SER A 664 9.21 -25.02 -0.12
N VAL A 665 8.16 -25.77 -0.43
CA VAL A 665 7.44 -25.71 -1.73
C VAL A 665 6.69 -24.39 -1.94
N GLY A 666 6.38 -23.68 -0.86
CA GLY A 666 5.83 -22.34 -0.85
C GLY A 666 5.92 -21.77 0.57
N LYS A 667 5.62 -20.48 0.70
CA LYS A 667 5.71 -19.73 1.96
C LYS A 667 4.50 -18.82 2.13
N ILE A 668 4.08 -18.65 3.39
CA ILE A 668 3.26 -17.51 3.78
C ILE A 668 4.12 -16.25 3.63
N GLY A 669 3.58 -15.22 2.98
CA GLY A 669 4.21 -13.91 2.85
C GLY A 669 3.63 -12.92 3.87
N LYS A 670 3.88 -11.63 3.62
CA LYS A 670 3.45 -10.55 4.52
C LYS A 670 1.96 -10.58 4.83
N ASP A 671 1.64 -10.18 6.05
CA ASP A 671 0.30 -9.73 6.46
C ASP A 671 -0.14 -8.56 5.55
N VAL A 672 -1.38 -8.61 5.10
CA VAL A 672 -2.01 -7.57 4.26
C VAL A 672 -3.40 -7.17 4.78
N SER A 673 -3.74 -7.49 6.02
CA SER A 673 -5.02 -7.13 6.68
C SER A 673 -5.26 -5.63 6.77
N ALA A 674 -4.20 -4.81 6.73
CA ALA A 674 -4.29 -3.35 6.60
C ALA A 674 -4.99 -2.87 5.30
N LYS A 675 -5.13 -3.75 4.29
CA LYS A 675 -5.91 -3.49 3.06
C LYS A 675 -7.41 -3.69 3.25
N ASP A 676 -7.84 -4.37 4.30
CA ASP A 676 -9.25 -4.67 4.56
C ASP A 676 -9.96 -3.53 5.30
N GLY A 677 -11.18 -3.81 5.77
CA GLY A 677 -11.95 -2.88 6.61
C GLY A 677 -12.81 -1.86 5.86
N SER A 678 -13.68 -1.22 6.64
CA SER A 678 -14.72 -0.28 6.19
C SER A 678 -14.19 0.94 5.43
N GLY A 679 -13.02 1.47 5.80
CA GLY A 679 -12.41 2.63 5.13
C GLY A 679 -11.88 2.31 3.73
N ASN A 680 -11.32 1.11 3.52
CA ASN A 680 -10.90 0.66 2.19
C ASN A 680 -12.10 0.32 1.32
N TYR A 681 -13.09 -0.40 1.87
CA TYR A 681 -14.37 -0.67 1.22
C TYR A 681 -15.09 0.62 0.81
N GLY A 682 -15.24 1.60 1.71
CA GLY A 682 -15.94 2.85 1.44
C GLY A 682 -15.26 3.78 0.44
N ARG A 683 -13.96 3.61 0.19
CA ARG A 683 -13.21 4.31 -0.87
C ARG A 683 -13.32 3.64 -2.23
N ALA A 684 -13.74 2.38 -2.29
CA ALA A 684 -13.91 1.69 -3.57
C ALA A 684 -15.16 2.25 -4.29
N PRO A 685 -15.15 2.33 -5.64
CA PRO A 685 -16.36 2.66 -6.39
C PRO A 685 -17.46 1.64 -6.09
N LYS A 686 -18.70 2.07 -5.80
CA LYS A 686 -19.81 1.14 -5.49
C LYS A 686 -19.99 -0.01 -6.49
N SER A 687 -19.66 0.21 -7.76
CA SER A 687 -19.72 -0.83 -8.80
C SER A 687 -18.70 -1.97 -8.65
N TYR A 688 -17.71 -1.80 -7.75
CA TYR A 688 -16.68 -2.78 -7.41
C TYR A 688 -17.05 -3.57 -6.14
N HIS A 689 -18.20 -3.28 -5.52
CA HIS A 689 -18.69 -3.97 -4.32
C HIS A 689 -19.52 -5.18 -4.73
N ALA A 690 -19.44 -6.24 -3.93
CA ALA A 690 -20.35 -7.38 -3.98
C ALA A 690 -20.51 -7.99 -2.59
N LYS A 691 -21.41 -8.98 -2.45
CA LYS A 691 -21.57 -9.75 -1.22
C LYS A 691 -21.41 -11.25 -1.43
N VAL A 692 -20.98 -11.97 -0.41
CA VAL A 692 -21.04 -13.44 -0.33
C VAL A 692 -22.16 -13.79 0.63
N ASP A 693 -23.13 -14.60 0.19
CA ASP A 693 -24.25 -14.97 1.05
C ASP A 693 -23.81 -15.96 2.14
N ASN A 694 -24.40 -15.88 3.33
CA ASN A 694 -23.88 -16.55 4.52
C ASN A 694 -23.95 -18.09 4.36
N GLY A 695 -22.86 -18.79 4.71
CA GLY A 695 -22.67 -20.23 4.49
C GLY A 695 -22.30 -20.61 3.05
N THR A 696 -22.07 -19.65 2.16
CA THR A 696 -21.60 -19.87 0.77
C THR A 696 -20.13 -19.50 0.61
N TYR A 697 -19.61 -19.50 -0.62
CA TYR A 697 -18.25 -19.05 -0.92
C TYR A 697 -18.19 -18.27 -2.23
N PHE A 698 -17.19 -17.42 -2.34
CA PHE A 698 -16.77 -16.78 -3.58
C PHE A 698 -15.35 -17.25 -3.94
N GLN A 699 -15.08 -17.42 -5.23
CA GLN A 699 -13.79 -17.91 -5.72
C GLN A 699 -13.41 -17.16 -7.00
N LEU A 700 -12.17 -16.68 -7.07
CA LEU A 700 -11.58 -16.17 -8.30
C LEU A 700 -10.89 -17.33 -9.02
N THR A 701 -11.34 -17.59 -10.25
CA THR A 701 -10.97 -18.74 -11.10
C THR A 701 -10.65 -18.32 -12.54
N ARG A 702 -10.60 -17.01 -12.81
CA ARG A 702 -10.30 -16.37 -14.11
C ARG A 702 -9.78 -14.95 -13.86
N LYS A 703 -9.18 -14.33 -14.89
CA LYS A 703 -8.59 -12.97 -14.91
C LYS A 703 -7.23 -12.86 -14.22
N LYS A 704 -6.50 -11.79 -14.55
CA LYS A 704 -5.27 -11.40 -13.88
C LYS A 704 -5.52 -10.79 -12.49
N SER A 705 -4.64 -11.07 -11.55
CA SER A 705 -4.52 -10.37 -10.27
C SER A 705 -4.20 -8.89 -10.48
N ALA A 706 -4.30 -8.09 -9.42
CA ALA A 706 -3.54 -6.84 -9.39
C ALA A 706 -2.04 -7.16 -9.45
N LYS A 707 -1.24 -6.26 -10.03
CA LYS A 707 0.22 -6.42 -10.04
C LYS A 707 0.78 -6.24 -8.62
N PHE A 708 1.36 -7.29 -8.07
CA PHE A 708 2.12 -7.27 -6.82
C PHE A 708 3.46 -6.59 -7.09
N GLY A 709 3.62 -5.33 -6.68
CA GLY A 709 4.90 -4.64 -6.76
C GLY A 709 5.88 -5.16 -5.71
N ASN A 710 7.17 -5.24 -6.07
CA ASN A 710 8.26 -5.79 -5.27
C ASN A 710 7.93 -7.22 -4.74
N ALA A 711 7.23 -8.00 -5.56
CA ALA A 711 6.85 -9.38 -5.28
C ALA A 711 8.06 -10.30 -5.08
N VAL A 712 9.22 -9.92 -5.61
CA VAL A 712 10.51 -10.57 -5.37
C VAL A 712 11.63 -9.54 -5.35
N ASN A 713 12.65 -9.79 -4.53
CA ASN A 713 13.93 -9.09 -4.55
C ASN A 713 15.03 -10.03 -5.05
N PHE A 714 15.66 -9.68 -6.17
CA PHE A 714 16.83 -10.36 -6.70
C PHE A 714 18.00 -9.39 -6.85
N MET A 715 19.07 -9.61 -6.08
CA MET A 715 20.26 -8.75 -6.05
C MET A 715 19.93 -7.29 -5.73
N GLY A 716 18.94 -7.03 -4.86
CA GLY A 716 18.53 -5.67 -4.52
C GLY A 716 17.61 -4.99 -5.53
N VAL A 717 17.32 -5.62 -6.67
CA VAL A 717 16.31 -5.17 -7.63
C VAL A 717 14.97 -5.82 -7.29
N GLY A 718 13.95 -4.99 -7.11
CA GLY A 718 12.57 -5.41 -6.93
C GLY A 718 11.90 -5.64 -8.27
N LEU A 719 11.18 -6.75 -8.40
CA LEU A 719 10.38 -7.06 -9.61
C LEU A 719 8.91 -7.22 -9.22
N GLY A 720 8.01 -6.76 -10.07
CA GLY A 720 6.58 -6.98 -9.92
C GLY A 720 6.10 -8.29 -10.54
N VAL A 721 4.97 -8.81 -10.06
CA VAL A 721 4.33 -10.03 -10.57
C VAL A 721 2.83 -9.81 -10.74
N THR A 722 2.29 -10.36 -11.83
CA THR A 722 0.85 -10.47 -12.07
C THR A 722 0.51 -11.93 -12.33
N THR A 723 -0.38 -12.52 -11.53
CA THR A 723 -0.79 -13.92 -11.67
C THR A 723 -2.11 -14.01 -12.43
N GLY A 724 -2.23 -14.91 -13.39
CA GLY A 724 -3.51 -15.28 -13.99
C GLY A 724 -4.22 -16.26 -13.06
N TYR A 725 -5.37 -15.88 -12.52
CA TYR A 725 -6.30 -16.81 -11.89
C TYR A 725 -6.91 -17.73 -12.94
N ASP A 726 -7.05 -19.01 -12.60
CA ASP A 726 -7.62 -20.04 -13.47
C ASP A 726 -8.18 -21.22 -12.64
N THR A 727 -8.41 -22.39 -13.25
CA THR A 727 -8.82 -23.61 -12.53
C THR A 727 -7.78 -24.12 -11.54
N ASN A 728 -6.55 -23.61 -11.62
CA ASN A 728 -5.37 -24.06 -10.90
C ASN A 728 -4.89 -22.96 -9.92
N HIS A 729 -5.09 -21.69 -10.25
CA HIS A 729 -4.76 -20.54 -9.41
C HIS A 729 -6.03 -19.94 -8.81
N LYS A 730 -6.28 -20.19 -7.52
CA LYS A 730 -7.54 -19.85 -6.86
C LYS A 730 -7.33 -18.94 -5.65
N GLN A 731 -8.05 -17.84 -5.60
CA GLN A 731 -8.29 -17.08 -4.36
C GLN A 731 -9.73 -17.35 -3.92
N LYS A 732 -9.94 -17.78 -2.68
CA LYS A 732 -11.26 -18.17 -2.16
C LYS A 732 -11.58 -17.49 -0.84
N ILE A 733 -12.82 -17.02 -0.72
CA ILE A 733 -13.40 -16.47 0.50
C ILE A 733 -14.63 -17.32 0.82
N ILE A 734 -14.67 -17.94 1.99
CA ILE A 734 -15.79 -18.76 2.46
C ILE A 734 -16.53 -17.95 3.52
N ALA A 735 -17.79 -17.60 3.26
CA ALA A 735 -18.65 -16.91 4.22
C ALA A 735 -19.01 -17.84 5.39
N GLY A 736 -19.02 -17.31 6.60
CA GLY A 736 -19.47 -18.03 7.78
C GLY A 736 -20.99 -18.06 7.87
N THR A 737 -21.51 -18.61 8.97
CA THR A 737 -22.95 -18.90 9.12
C THR A 737 -23.67 -17.97 10.10
N ARG A 738 -22.97 -17.02 10.73
CA ARG A 738 -23.57 -15.95 11.55
C ARG A 738 -24.53 -15.11 10.70
N ARG A 739 -25.57 -14.51 11.29
CA ARG A 739 -26.77 -14.07 10.53
C ARG A 739 -27.05 -12.58 10.53
N ASN A 740 -26.54 -11.82 11.51
CA ASN A 740 -26.95 -10.41 11.65
C ASN A 740 -26.08 -9.44 10.82
N ALA A 741 -25.15 -9.95 10.01
CA ALA A 741 -24.39 -9.17 9.04
C ALA A 741 -24.19 -9.92 7.71
N THR A 742 -23.82 -9.15 6.68
CA THR A 742 -23.53 -9.62 5.32
C THR A 742 -22.03 -9.61 5.08
N HIS A 743 -21.47 -10.65 4.45
CA HIS A 743 -20.08 -10.62 4.01
C HIS A 743 -19.93 -9.72 2.78
N LEU A 744 -19.45 -8.51 2.97
CA LEU A 744 -19.16 -7.56 1.90
C LEU A 744 -17.73 -7.76 1.39
N ILE A 745 -17.56 -7.76 0.08
CA ILE A 745 -16.26 -7.84 -0.62
C ILE A 745 -16.16 -6.69 -1.63
N TRP A 746 -14.93 -6.32 -1.98
CA TRP A 746 -14.66 -5.26 -2.96
C TRP A 746 -13.43 -5.61 -3.82
N GLY A 747 -13.42 -5.17 -5.07
CA GLY A 747 -12.26 -5.30 -5.96
C GLY A 747 -11.44 -4.02 -6.01
N ARG A 748 -10.12 -4.07 -5.77
CA ARG A 748 -9.23 -2.88 -5.86
C ARG A 748 -9.19 -2.27 -7.27
N MET A 749 -9.28 -3.11 -8.30
CA MET A 749 -9.00 -2.73 -9.70
C MET A 749 -10.17 -3.00 -10.67
N GLY A 750 -11.34 -3.43 -10.20
CA GLY A 750 -12.45 -3.77 -11.10
C GLY A 750 -13.69 -4.38 -10.44
N ARG A 751 -14.70 -4.64 -11.28
CA ARG A 751 -16.03 -5.16 -10.90
C ARG A 751 -16.08 -6.69 -10.85
N PHE A 752 -16.95 -7.22 -9.98
CA PHE A 752 -17.42 -8.61 -10.02
C PHE A 752 -18.59 -8.77 -11.01
N THR A 753 -18.37 -8.57 -12.31
CA THR A 753 -19.46 -8.51 -13.31
C THR A 753 -19.65 -9.76 -14.18
N THR A 754 -20.92 -10.05 -14.44
CA THR A 754 -21.39 -10.75 -15.64
C THR A 754 -21.56 -9.78 -16.82
N SER A 755 -20.93 -10.09 -17.95
CA SER A 755 -21.26 -9.56 -19.26
C SER A 755 -22.49 -10.29 -19.83
N LEU A 756 -23.67 -9.66 -19.74
CA LEU A 756 -24.81 -10.07 -20.57
C LEU A 756 -24.52 -9.66 -22.01
N ALA A 757 -23.92 -10.57 -22.78
CA ALA A 757 -23.84 -10.44 -24.22
C ALA A 757 -25.26 -10.25 -24.77
N SER A 758 -25.48 -9.18 -25.53
CA SER A 758 -26.76 -8.84 -26.15
C SER A 758 -27.11 -9.82 -27.28
N SER A 759 -27.53 -11.02 -26.91
CA SER A 759 -28.06 -12.03 -27.80
C SER A 759 -29.39 -11.56 -28.39
N THR A 760 -29.28 -10.83 -29.50
CA THR A 760 -30.43 -10.48 -30.35
C THR A 760 -31.18 -11.78 -30.69
N PRO A 761 -32.44 -11.99 -30.26
CA PRO A 761 -33.10 -13.27 -30.47
C PRO A 761 -33.32 -13.49 -31.97
N THR A 762 -32.65 -14.49 -32.53
CA THR A 762 -32.90 -14.93 -33.91
C THR A 762 -34.33 -15.42 -34.02
N ARG A 763 -35.10 -14.81 -34.93
CA ARG A 763 -36.52 -15.12 -35.13
C ARG A 763 -36.72 -16.62 -35.35
N ARG A 764 -37.41 -17.28 -34.41
CA ARG A 764 -38.16 -18.51 -34.69
C ARG A 764 -39.64 -18.26 -34.45
N THR A 765 -40.41 -18.61 -35.47
CA THR A 765 -41.86 -18.44 -35.59
C THR A 765 -42.63 -19.41 -34.70
N LEU A 766 -43.53 -18.88 -33.87
CA LEU A 766 -44.86 -19.38 -33.43
C LEU A 766 -45.38 -18.30 -32.44
N GLY A 767 -46.65 -17.90 -32.36
CA GLY A 767 -47.86 -18.35 -33.04
C GLY A 767 -49.07 -18.20 -32.11
N LEU A 768 -49.71 -17.02 -32.11
CA LEU A 768 -50.92 -16.63 -31.34
C LEU A 768 -50.86 -16.71 -29.79
N PHE A 769 -51.13 -15.58 -29.11
CA PHE A 769 -52.45 -15.33 -28.49
C PHE A 769 -52.59 -13.84 -28.13
N VAL A 770 -53.82 -13.31 -28.09
CA VAL A 770 -54.13 -11.87 -28.06
C VAL A 770 -55.11 -11.53 -26.93
N ALA A 771 -54.91 -10.34 -26.34
CA ALA A 771 -55.83 -9.52 -25.54
C ALA A 771 -56.31 -10.00 -24.16
N LEU A 772 -55.80 -9.35 -23.11
CA LEU A 772 -56.49 -8.60 -22.02
C LEU A 772 -55.39 -8.09 -21.06
N LEU A 773 -55.40 -6.90 -20.44
CA LEU A 773 -56.35 -5.79 -20.41
C LEU A 773 -55.64 -4.46 -20.72
N LEU A 774 -56.38 -3.50 -21.29
CA LEU A 774 -55.94 -2.12 -21.49
C LEU A 774 -57.03 -1.19 -20.94
N ALA A 775 -56.85 -0.70 -19.71
CA ALA A 775 -57.48 0.49 -19.08
C ALA A 775 -57.52 0.36 -17.55
N VAL A 776 -56.62 1.05 -16.83
CA VAL A 776 -56.90 2.12 -15.84
C VAL A 776 -55.53 2.69 -15.43
N ALA A 777 -55.08 3.77 -16.10
CA ALA A 777 -53.93 4.58 -15.68
C ALA A 777 -53.98 5.97 -16.33
N ALA A 778 -55.15 6.62 -16.33
CA ALA A 778 -55.36 7.95 -16.89
C ALA A 778 -55.67 8.97 -15.79
N ALA A 779 -54.78 9.09 -14.80
CA ALA A 779 -54.74 10.17 -13.81
C ALA A 779 -53.41 10.14 -13.04
N TYR A 780 -52.36 10.75 -13.61
CA TYR A 780 -51.24 11.46 -12.92
C TYR A 780 -50.12 11.77 -13.92
N THR A 781 -50.45 12.53 -14.97
CA THR A 781 -49.48 13.23 -15.81
C THR A 781 -49.64 14.73 -15.60
N LEU A 782 -48.51 15.44 -15.50
CA LEU A 782 -48.35 16.92 -15.38
C LEU A 782 -48.07 17.50 -13.99
N THR A 783 -46.95 17.09 -13.39
CA THR A 783 -45.90 18.06 -12.98
C THR A 783 -44.54 17.65 -13.56
N GLY A 784 -44.51 17.41 -14.86
CA GLY A 784 -43.27 17.26 -15.61
C GLY A 784 -42.55 18.60 -15.70
N GLY A 785 -41.79 18.95 -14.66
CA GLY A 785 -40.86 20.07 -14.70
C GLY A 785 -39.84 19.84 -15.81
N GLN A 786 -39.74 20.76 -16.76
CA GLN A 786 -38.75 20.67 -17.83
C GLN A 786 -37.34 20.84 -17.27
N ASN A 787 -36.65 19.73 -17.00
CA ASN A 787 -35.19 19.75 -16.96
C ASN A 787 -34.68 19.79 -18.40
N THR A 788 -34.44 21.02 -18.87
CA THR A 788 -33.54 21.29 -19.99
C THR A 788 -32.12 20.85 -19.59
N GLY A 789 -31.77 19.60 -19.86
CA GLY A 789 -30.53 18.98 -19.36
C GLY A 789 -29.80 18.20 -20.45
N ILE A 790 -28.52 18.52 -20.62
CA ILE A 790 -27.57 17.74 -21.41
C ILE A 790 -27.45 16.34 -20.76
N PRO A 791 -27.53 15.23 -21.52
CA PRO A 791 -27.47 13.88 -20.95
C PRO A 791 -26.19 13.61 -20.19
N GLU A 792 -26.28 12.75 -19.17
CA GLU A 792 -25.11 12.30 -18.42
C GLU A 792 -24.22 11.40 -19.29
N GLY A 793 -22.91 11.63 -19.24
CA GLY A 793 -21.91 10.89 -20.01
C GLY A 793 -21.02 10.01 -19.13
N ASP A 794 -20.41 8.99 -19.74
CA ASP A 794 -19.58 7.97 -19.11
C ASP A 794 -18.17 7.84 -19.73
N ALA A 795 -17.85 8.62 -20.76
CA ALA A 795 -16.60 8.50 -21.53
C ALA A 795 -15.32 8.98 -20.82
N LEU A 796 -15.42 9.74 -19.72
CA LEU A 796 -14.26 10.36 -19.05
C LEU A 796 -13.85 9.68 -17.74
N ASN A 797 -12.55 9.61 -17.49
CA ASN A 797 -11.92 9.31 -16.20
C ASN A 797 -10.90 10.43 -15.89
N GLY A 798 -10.82 10.92 -14.65
CA GLY A 798 -9.89 12.01 -14.27
C GLY A 798 -8.51 11.54 -13.77
N GLY A 799 -8.25 10.23 -13.81
CA GLY A 799 -6.97 9.65 -13.40
C GLY A 799 -6.66 9.87 -11.92
N MET A 800 -5.36 9.94 -11.58
CA MET A 800 -4.92 10.06 -10.17
C MET A 800 -5.43 11.32 -9.46
N GLN A 801 -5.72 12.42 -10.17
CA GLN A 801 -6.32 13.62 -9.56
C GLN A 801 -7.79 13.46 -9.15
N SER A 802 -8.49 12.44 -9.68
CA SER A 802 -9.82 12.05 -9.21
C SER A 802 -9.78 11.04 -8.07
N ALA A 803 -8.60 10.51 -7.72
CA ALA A 803 -8.41 9.49 -6.69
C ALA A 803 -7.81 10.04 -5.38
N GLY A 804 -7.59 11.36 -5.26
CA GLY A 804 -6.99 11.97 -4.06
C GLY A 804 -7.12 13.49 -4.00
N ASP A 805 -6.70 14.06 -2.87
CA ASP A 805 -6.71 15.51 -2.63
C ASP A 805 -5.44 16.20 -3.16
N VAL A 806 -5.61 17.33 -3.84
CA VAL A 806 -4.51 18.24 -4.24
C VAL A 806 -4.38 19.37 -3.20
N GLY A 807 -3.29 19.40 -2.43
CA GLY A 807 -3.13 20.34 -1.31
C GLY A 807 -2.25 21.57 -1.57
N TYR A 808 -2.68 22.73 -1.09
CA TYR A 808 -1.87 23.94 -0.97
C TYR A 808 -2.17 24.71 0.34
N GLU A 809 -1.24 24.65 1.28
CA GLU A 809 -1.44 25.18 2.65
C GLU A 809 -0.92 26.61 2.88
N HIS A 810 -0.38 27.25 1.84
CA HIS A 810 0.28 28.55 1.92
C HIS A 810 -0.54 29.69 1.29
N ALA A 811 -1.86 29.52 1.17
CA ALA A 811 -2.74 30.50 0.54
C ALA A 811 -2.80 31.80 1.37
N GLN A 812 -2.94 32.94 0.69
CA GLN A 812 -2.98 34.26 1.31
C GLN A 812 -4.27 35.00 0.92
N VAL A 813 -4.94 35.64 1.87
CA VAL A 813 -6.15 36.44 1.58
C VAL A 813 -5.79 37.64 0.69
N GLY A 814 -6.54 37.81 -0.40
CA GLY A 814 -6.32 38.84 -1.42
C GLY A 814 -5.59 38.34 -2.67
N GLU A 815 -4.80 37.28 -2.55
CA GLU A 815 -3.98 36.70 -3.63
C GLU A 815 -4.79 35.77 -4.55
N GLU A 816 -4.20 35.46 -5.70
CA GLU A 816 -4.81 34.66 -6.76
C GLU A 816 -3.93 33.47 -7.17
N TYR A 817 -4.59 32.36 -7.48
CA TYR A 817 -3.99 31.05 -7.72
C TYR A 817 -4.65 30.39 -8.94
N TRP A 818 -3.90 29.55 -9.63
CA TRP A 818 -4.42 28.57 -10.59
C TRP A 818 -4.69 27.26 -9.86
N ALA A 819 -5.88 26.70 -10.01
CA ALA A 819 -6.27 25.39 -9.49
C ALA A 819 -6.64 24.46 -10.66
N GLY A 820 -5.94 23.34 -10.79
CA GLY A 820 -6.15 22.35 -11.84
C GLY A 820 -7.41 21.52 -11.63
N LEU A 821 -8.08 21.20 -12.74
CA LEU A 821 -9.10 20.16 -12.79
C LEU A 821 -8.46 18.86 -13.31
N PRO A 822 -8.97 17.67 -12.93
CA PRO A 822 -8.39 16.39 -13.31
C PRO A 822 -8.15 16.27 -14.81
N LEU A 823 -6.97 15.81 -15.23
CA LEU A 823 -6.69 15.62 -16.65
C LEU A 823 -7.65 14.56 -17.22
N PRO A 824 -8.52 14.92 -18.18
CA PRO A 824 -9.54 14.00 -18.67
C PRO A 824 -8.93 12.94 -19.59
N TRP A 825 -9.13 11.67 -19.23
CA TRP A 825 -8.84 10.49 -20.04
C TRP A 825 -10.12 9.98 -20.68
N ASN A 826 -10.11 9.75 -21.99
CA ASN A 826 -11.27 9.21 -22.71
C ASN A 826 -11.25 7.68 -22.68
N GLU A 827 -12.05 7.08 -21.81
CA GLU A 827 -12.22 5.63 -21.71
C GLU A 827 -13.17 5.05 -22.77
N SER A 828 -13.88 5.87 -23.54
CA SER A 828 -14.78 5.37 -24.57
C SER A 828 -14.03 4.85 -25.81
N GLY A 829 -14.72 4.01 -26.60
CA GLY A 829 -14.22 3.53 -27.90
C GLY A 829 -14.38 4.53 -29.06
N LYS A 830 -14.61 5.81 -28.77
CA LYS A 830 -14.86 6.87 -29.77
C LYS A 830 -14.13 8.15 -29.38
N ASP A 831 -13.73 8.94 -30.36
CA ASP A 831 -13.23 10.29 -30.12
C ASP A 831 -14.31 11.16 -29.46
N ILE A 832 -13.91 11.98 -28.49
CA ILE A 832 -14.75 12.99 -27.85
C ILE A 832 -14.16 14.39 -28.08
N GLN A 833 -15.01 15.42 -28.04
CA GLN A 833 -14.57 16.82 -28.07
C GLN A 833 -14.98 17.52 -26.77
N ILE A 834 -14.03 17.78 -25.87
CA ILE A 834 -14.29 18.51 -24.62
C ILE A 834 -14.51 19.98 -24.94
N THR A 835 -15.63 20.54 -24.49
CA THR A 835 -16.06 21.92 -24.77
C THR A 835 -15.93 22.83 -23.56
N ARG A 836 -16.09 22.29 -22.33
CA ARG A 836 -16.00 23.05 -21.07
C ARG A 836 -15.63 22.14 -19.90
N ALA A 837 -14.98 22.71 -18.88
CA ALA A 837 -14.88 22.12 -17.55
C ALA A 837 -15.17 23.18 -16.47
N LYS A 838 -15.62 22.77 -15.28
CA LYS A 838 -15.78 23.66 -14.10
C LYS A 838 -15.73 22.89 -12.78
N PHE A 839 -15.35 23.56 -11.69
CA PHE A 839 -15.68 23.12 -10.33
C PHE A 839 -17.18 23.31 -10.04
N THR A 840 -17.80 22.32 -9.39
CA THR A 840 -19.21 22.34 -8.97
C THR A 840 -19.40 22.90 -7.57
N HIS A 841 -18.43 22.71 -6.68
CA HIS A 841 -18.42 23.25 -5.33
C HIS A 841 -17.22 24.18 -5.14
N VAL A 842 -17.51 25.45 -4.82
CA VAL A 842 -16.51 26.46 -4.49
C VAL A 842 -16.75 26.89 -3.04
N PRO A 843 -15.79 26.67 -2.13
CA PRO A 843 -16.00 26.87 -0.71
C PRO A 843 -16.02 28.37 -0.36
N LYS A 844 -16.65 28.71 0.77
CA LYS A 844 -16.55 30.07 1.34
C LYS A 844 -15.09 30.41 1.58
N GLY A 845 -14.70 31.65 1.28
CA GLY A 845 -13.30 32.11 1.29
C GLY A 845 -12.58 31.98 -0.05
N LEU A 846 -13.16 31.29 -1.05
CA LEU A 846 -12.67 31.29 -2.43
C LEU A 846 -13.67 31.93 -3.39
N LYS A 847 -13.17 32.50 -4.48
CA LYS A 847 -13.96 32.97 -5.62
C LYS A 847 -13.26 32.59 -6.93
N VAL A 848 -13.91 31.78 -7.75
CA VAL A 848 -13.46 31.55 -9.15
C VAL A 848 -13.64 32.84 -9.94
N ILE A 849 -12.59 33.25 -10.65
CA ILE A 849 -12.52 34.46 -11.49
C ILE A 849 -12.72 34.10 -12.96
N GLU A 850 -12.02 33.08 -13.46
CA GLU A 850 -12.16 32.56 -14.82
C GLU A 850 -11.76 31.08 -14.90
N TYR A 851 -12.11 30.41 -15.99
CA TYR A 851 -11.56 29.11 -16.38
C TYR A 851 -10.70 29.26 -17.63
N ARG A 852 -9.56 28.58 -17.66
CA ARG A 852 -8.68 28.47 -18.83
C ARG A 852 -8.39 27.01 -19.14
N ALA A 853 -7.86 26.76 -20.33
CA ALA A 853 -7.33 25.47 -20.70
C ALA A 853 -5.96 25.66 -21.36
N PHE A 854 -5.01 24.80 -21.04
CA PHE A 854 -3.62 24.89 -21.49
C PHE A 854 -3.14 23.53 -22.01
N ASN A 855 -2.23 23.53 -22.99
CA ASN A 855 -1.55 22.29 -23.38
C ASN A 855 -0.48 21.98 -22.32
N GLY A 856 -0.40 20.73 -21.85
CA GLY A 856 0.62 20.30 -20.89
C GLY A 856 2.05 20.52 -21.41
N ASP A 857 2.26 20.35 -22.72
CA ASP A 857 3.56 20.59 -23.37
C ASP A 857 3.96 22.08 -23.37
N ASP A 858 2.98 23.00 -23.32
CA ASP A 858 3.22 24.45 -23.31
C ASP A 858 3.51 24.97 -21.86
N THR A 859 3.41 24.12 -20.84
CA THR A 859 3.42 24.51 -19.42
C THR A 859 4.28 23.62 -18.51
N ASP A 860 5.20 22.84 -19.07
CA ASP A 860 6.05 21.87 -18.37
C ASP A 860 5.25 20.85 -17.51
N GLY A 861 4.06 20.48 -17.98
CA GLY A 861 3.13 19.56 -17.32
C GLY A 861 1.84 20.22 -16.79
N ASN A 862 1.02 19.41 -16.11
CA ASN A 862 -0.30 19.84 -15.64
C ASN A 862 -0.19 20.58 -14.30
N VAL A 863 -0.60 21.85 -14.28
CA VAL A 863 -0.60 22.66 -13.05
C VAL A 863 -1.71 22.22 -12.11
N LEU A 864 -1.32 21.59 -10.99
CA LEU A 864 -2.20 21.14 -9.92
C LEU A 864 -2.69 22.32 -9.07
N PHE A 865 -1.76 23.10 -8.52
CA PHE A 865 -2.05 24.37 -7.85
C PHE A 865 -0.81 25.29 -7.89
N ALA A 866 -0.97 26.56 -8.30
CA ALA A 866 0.15 27.51 -8.41
C ALA A 866 -0.29 28.96 -8.15
N ARG A 867 0.64 29.86 -7.78
CA ARG A 867 0.38 31.31 -7.75
C ARG A 867 0.23 31.86 -9.16
N THR A 868 -0.61 32.87 -9.36
CA THR A 868 -0.79 33.50 -10.68
C THR A 868 0.30 34.51 -11.05
N ASP A 869 1.18 34.90 -10.12
CA ASP A 869 2.18 35.96 -10.31
C ASP A 869 3.54 35.46 -10.84
N GLY A 870 3.62 34.20 -11.27
CA GLY A 870 4.83 33.59 -11.83
C GLY A 870 5.97 33.38 -10.84
N LYS A 871 5.72 33.50 -9.52
CA LYS A 871 6.71 33.25 -8.47
C LYS A 871 6.53 31.84 -7.91
N GLY A 872 7.33 30.91 -8.44
CA GLY A 872 7.36 29.50 -8.06
C GLY A 872 7.85 28.61 -9.20
N SER A 873 7.76 27.30 -9.02
CA SER A 873 8.22 26.27 -9.98
C SER A 873 7.35 26.12 -11.24
N VAL A 874 6.42 27.05 -11.49
CA VAL A 874 5.46 27.01 -12.60
C VAL A 874 5.51 28.35 -13.32
N GLY A 875 5.63 28.30 -14.65
CA GLY A 875 5.69 29.49 -15.50
C GLY A 875 4.43 30.37 -15.44
N ASP A 876 4.57 31.62 -15.87
CA ASP A 876 3.47 32.59 -15.93
C ASP A 876 2.42 32.18 -16.99
N LEU A 877 1.37 31.48 -16.54
CA LEU A 877 0.28 31.00 -17.38
C LEU A 877 -0.56 32.12 -18.04
N PHE A 878 -0.35 33.39 -17.72
CA PHE A 878 -0.94 34.48 -18.52
C PHE A 878 -0.28 34.61 -19.91
N LYS A 879 0.93 34.08 -20.08
CA LYS A 879 1.65 34.02 -21.36
C LYS A 879 1.37 32.76 -22.16
N ALA A 880 0.89 31.69 -21.51
CA ALA A 880 0.50 30.45 -22.17
C ALA A 880 -0.78 30.62 -23.02
N ARG A 881 -0.88 29.87 -24.13
CA ARG A 881 -2.03 29.95 -25.03
C ARG A 881 -3.27 29.36 -24.35
N ASN A 882 -4.28 30.19 -24.11
CA ASN A 882 -5.57 29.72 -23.59
C ASN A 882 -6.39 29.04 -24.70
N TYR A 883 -6.73 27.78 -24.50
CA TYR A 883 -7.52 26.94 -25.38
C TYR A 883 -9.01 26.84 -24.95
N ALA A 884 -9.41 27.44 -23.83
CA ALA A 884 -10.81 27.40 -23.38
C ALA A 884 -11.77 27.99 -24.43
N GLY A 885 -12.98 27.44 -24.50
CA GLY A 885 -14.00 27.82 -25.49
C GLY A 885 -13.82 27.21 -26.88
N HIS A 886 -12.74 26.48 -27.14
CA HIS A 886 -12.52 25.73 -28.39
C HIS A 886 -12.71 24.22 -28.11
N PRO A 887 -13.54 23.49 -28.88
CA PRO A 887 -13.72 22.05 -28.69
C PRO A 887 -12.42 21.27 -28.90
N MET A 888 -11.95 20.55 -27.87
CA MET A 888 -10.70 19.80 -27.89
C MET A 888 -10.91 18.31 -28.07
N THR A 889 -10.35 17.75 -29.15
CA THR A 889 -10.50 16.32 -29.46
C THR A 889 -9.58 15.48 -28.58
N VAL A 890 -10.17 14.63 -27.74
CA VAL A 890 -9.46 13.57 -27.01
C VAL A 890 -9.77 12.24 -27.70
N LYS A 891 -8.73 11.53 -28.15
CA LYS A 891 -8.88 10.31 -28.92
C LYS A 891 -9.46 9.18 -28.07
N ALA A 892 -10.13 8.23 -28.73
CA ALA A 892 -10.59 7.01 -28.07
C ALA A 892 -9.43 6.34 -27.31
N LYS A 893 -9.65 5.99 -26.04
CA LYS A 893 -8.66 5.31 -25.17
C LYS A 893 -7.36 6.11 -24.91
N THR A 894 -7.37 7.45 -24.95
CA THR A 894 -6.20 8.28 -24.62
C THR A 894 -6.48 9.37 -23.58
N GLY A 895 -5.42 9.87 -22.95
CA GLY A 895 -5.43 11.11 -22.20
C GLY A 895 -5.61 12.34 -23.10
N SER A 896 -6.14 13.42 -22.53
CA SER A 896 -6.06 14.75 -23.14
C SER A 896 -4.64 15.32 -23.03
N HIS A 897 -4.19 16.06 -24.04
CA HIS A 897 -3.01 16.93 -23.93
C HIS A 897 -3.35 18.29 -23.30
N VAL A 898 -4.63 18.67 -23.34
CA VAL A 898 -5.13 19.94 -22.81
C VAL A 898 -5.84 19.71 -21.47
N TYR A 899 -5.38 20.40 -20.43
CA TYR A 899 -5.98 20.39 -19.09
C TYR A 899 -6.69 21.72 -18.81
N TYR A 900 -7.67 21.70 -17.90
CA TYR A 900 -8.42 22.89 -17.49
C TYR A 900 -7.95 23.37 -16.12
N VAL A 901 -7.94 24.70 -15.93
CA VAL A 901 -7.66 25.34 -14.64
C VAL A 901 -8.70 26.41 -14.32
N ALA A 902 -8.94 26.65 -13.04
CA ALA A 902 -9.65 27.81 -12.54
C ALA A 902 -8.65 28.85 -12.00
N ARG A 903 -8.79 30.13 -12.36
CA ARG A 903 -8.19 31.21 -11.55
C ARG A 903 -9.07 31.44 -10.33
N VAL A 904 -8.55 31.21 -9.13
CA VAL A 904 -9.25 31.40 -7.87
C VAL A 904 -8.61 32.52 -7.06
N LYS A 905 -9.44 33.43 -6.53
CA LYS A 905 -9.03 34.46 -5.58
C LYS A 905 -9.43 34.04 -4.17
N VAL A 906 -8.51 34.20 -3.23
CA VAL A 906 -8.79 34.01 -1.80
C VAL A 906 -9.44 35.28 -1.26
N THR A 907 -10.66 35.16 -0.75
CA THR A 907 -11.48 36.28 -0.26
C THR A 907 -11.64 36.31 1.26
N GLY A 908 -11.24 35.25 1.96
CA GLY A 908 -11.32 35.13 3.42
C GLY A 908 -10.91 33.74 3.92
N PRO A 909 -11.25 33.38 5.17
CA PRO A 909 -11.04 32.03 5.71
C PRO A 909 -11.73 30.95 4.85
N ILE A 910 -11.01 29.84 4.64
CA ILE A 910 -11.46 28.70 3.84
C ILE A 910 -11.62 27.50 4.79
N HIS A 911 -12.82 26.92 4.83
CA HIS A 911 -13.17 25.83 5.74
C HIS A 911 -13.47 24.49 5.05
N ASP A 912 -13.73 24.52 3.74
CA ASP A 912 -14.05 23.36 2.89
C ASP A 912 -13.07 23.29 1.71
N ASN A 913 -13.15 22.24 0.89
CA ASN A 913 -12.30 22.05 -0.29
C ASN A 913 -12.96 22.64 -1.56
N LEU A 914 -12.15 22.99 -2.57
CA LEU A 914 -12.64 23.29 -3.92
C LEU A 914 -12.84 21.96 -4.66
N SER A 915 -14.07 21.56 -4.97
CA SER A 915 -14.37 20.15 -5.27
C SER A 915 -15.49 19.90 -6.28
N GLY A 916 -15.51 18.67 -6.80
CA GLY A 916 -16.39 18.16 -7.85
C GLY A 916 -16.15 18.82 -9.20
N CYS A 917 -15.83 18.06 -10.24
CA CYS A 917 -15.39 18.59 -11.53
C CYS A 917 -16.35 18.16 -12.64
N SER A 918 -17.21 19.06 -13.11
CA SER A 918 -18.05 18.79 -14.28
C SER A 918 -17.32 19.11 -15.58
N TYR A 919 -17.33 18.15 -16.49
CA TYR A 919 -16.90 18.28 -17.87
C TYR A 919 -18.10 18.24 -18.81
N TRP A 920 -18.03 19.01 -19.90
CA TRP A 920 -18.93 18.91 -21.05
C TRP A 920 -18.12 18.48 -22.26
N TYR A 921 -18.62 17.50 -22.99
CA TYR A 921 -17.98 17.01 -24.21
C TYR A 921 -19.02 16.55 -25.23
N ARG A 922 -18.60 16.44 -26.49
CA ARG A 922 -19.41 15.86 -27.57
C ARG A 922 -18.83 14.53 -27.98
N GLN A 923 -19.69 13.53 -28.16
CA GLN A 923 -19.34 12.26 -28.78
C GLN A 923 -20.24 12.08 -30.01
N GLY A 924 -19.67 12.25 -31.21
CA GLY A 924 -20.46 12.42 -32.43
C GLY A 924 -21.29 13.71 -32.38
N SER A 925 -22.59 13.62 -32.65
CA SER A 925 -23.52 14.75 -32.65
C SER A 925 -24.10 15.10 -31.27
N THR A 926 -23.89 14.25 -30.26
CA THR A 926 -24.52 14.39 -28.94
C THR A 926 -23.55 15.07 -27.98
N GLU A 927 -24.03 16.11 -27.29
CA GLU A 927 -23.32 16.73 -26.16
C GLU A 927 -23.71 16.02 -24.87
N PHE A 928 -22.74 15.79 -24.00
CA PHE A 928 -22.86 15.12 -22.71
C PHE A 928 -22.27 16.00 -21.60
N GLN A 929 -22.77 15.83 -20.39
CA GLN A 929 -22.17 16.35 -19.16
C GLN A 929 -21.75 15.17 -18.29
N GLN A 930 -20.53 15.19 -17.76
CA GLN A 930 -20.06 14.16 -16.85
C GLN A 930 -19.40 14.80 -15.64
N GLN A 931 -19.72 14.31 -14.45
CA GLN A 931 -19.03 14.71 -13.23
C GLN A 931 -17.89 13.72 -12.95
N LEU A 932 -16.71 14.26 -12.74
CA LEU A 932 -15.54 13.54 -12.22
C LEU A 932 -15.31 14.01 -10.78
N ASP A 933 -14.90 13.09 -9.93
CA ASP A 933 -14.45 13.44 -8.60
C ASP A 933 -13.17 14.29 -8.69
N CYS A 934 -13.06 15.29 -7.84
CA CYS A 934 -11.89 16.13 -7.69
C CYS A 934 -11.99 16.88 -6.37
N SER A 935 -10.86 17.10 -5.72
CA SER A 935 -10.81 17.85 -4.47
C SER A 935 -9.47 18.57 -4.35
N THR A 936 -9.53 19.89 -4.19
CA THR A 936 -8.37 20.74 -3.98
C THR A 936 -8.46 21.37 -2.59
N ILE A 937 -7.59 20.92 -1.69
CA ILE A 937 -7.41 21.47 -0.35
C ILE A 937 -6.68 22.80 -0.48
N VAL A 938 -7.34 23.91 -0.13
CA VAL A 938 -6.72 25.22 -0.02
C VAL A 938 -6.80 25.67 1.43
N ARG A 939 -5.67 25.98 2.06
CA ARG A 939 -5.59 26.47 3.45
C ARG A 939 -4.72 27.73 3.54
N LEU A 940 -5.03 28.58 4.51
CA LEU A 940 -4.26 29.79 4.80
C LEU A 940 -3.03 29.42 5.63
N GLY A 941 -1.86 29.97 5.29
CA GLY A 941 -0.61 29.68 5.97
C GLY A 941 0.41 30.81 5.85
N LYS A 942 1.66 30.56 6.24
CA LYS A 942 2.76 31.53 6.02
C LYS A 942 3.15 31.55 4.53
N PRO A 943 3.46 32.72 3.93
CA PRO A 943 3.98 32.77 2.56
C PRO A 943 5.24 31.92 2.39
N LEU A 944 5.32 31.17 1.29
CA LEU A 944 6.55 30.48 0.90
C LEU A 944 7.62 31.53 0.55
N LYS A 945 8.85 31.28 1.01
CA LYS A 945 10.03 32.00 0.53
C LYS A 945 10.60 31.23 -0.64
N TYR A 946 10.51 31.79 -1.83
CA TYR A 946 11.20 31.27 -3.00
C TYR A 946 12.63 31.80 -3.00
N GLU A 947 13.61 30.91 -3.02
CA GLU A 947 14.97 31.27 -3.44
C GLU A 947 14.93 31.51 -4.95
N GLY A 948 15.53 32.61 -5.41
CA GLY A 948 15.38 33.13 -6.77
C GLY A 948 16.65 33.01 -7.60
#